data_AF-A0A310SHR8-F1
#
_entry.id   AF-A0A310SHR8-F1
#
_cell.length_a   1.000
_cell.length_b   1.000
_cell.length_c   1.000
_cell.angle_alpha   90.00
_cell.angle_beta   90.00
_cell.angle_gamma   90.00
#
_symmetry.space_group_name_H-M   'P 1'
#
loop_
_entity.id
_entity.type
_entity.pdbx_description
1 polymer ?
#
loop_
_entity_poly.entity_id
_entity_poly.type
_entity_poly.pdbx_seq_one_letter_code
_entity_poly.pdbx_strand_id
1 'polypeptide(L)'
;RSVIGRTRSAIIGLLLLLATWRNNDSCDGLQYQPVEVYANGDDCALILNGPGRTSVFDYTYNLLRGSFPTTGGSQTCITYDAVNRAYVEARKRINVAQPKSKMWRPEDLATVGELLLDISSNLVQTYGLTFEEIEESLPLIDTSKTLIREVCPAFLSNVECRAGKYRRNDGLCTNLRNPTWGSTLSPFQRLMAPRFSDGLTAPRISLTGHDLPLSRVVSRTMHPDDGYHDHAGTVMVIAWGQFMDHDYTLTGTPLGTIPDPIIARLAGATRVELSWLKEGLGSLTPDNRLIFQRLAAGFVIGSGRDTPRCSQTVAIICSIGWELIDPLNRNDPEECCHRPPHLKNPYCNEILIPEDDYFYRLFNVKCMDFVRAFPAVRPGCRLGSRVPFNLLTGVLDGNTVYGITETFARKLRTGYGGLLRMNPVFSEYGLKDLLPLKLDIPDEGCTRPNRSMYCFEAGEIRVNEQLVLTCMHTLMAREHNRIAKTLLQINPHWDDETLYQETRRIVIAQIQHITYNEFLPILLGKDVMEKFGLLLEKNVRDKFGIFRIIDSKTYWDGYDESVNPAVIDAFASAAFRFGHSLLPTAVERWSKAHKFIASKRLSDLIRRPFDLYRAGVFDEYVMGLMNQVAQAMDDSITQEVTNHLFKKAGAKFGLDLVSFNMQRGREFGIPSYMEFRKYCGLPWAETFDDLFGSMPNETIRRYNSIFEHPADVDLWSGGVSERPLPGSMLGPTFACVIATQFSYSRRGDRFWYELPNQPSSFTLVRSEDGNDRRFIVFHSYRDFVLTDQLNEIRKVKLARVICDNTDLIDTIQIYPMVLPDHEINPRVPCRSGILPSMDLSKWAEFPTANHAQYVSNLEDKYQAYGK
;
A
#
# COMPACT_ATOMS: atom_id res chain seq x y z
N ARG A 1 -79.61 -26.37 -17.90
CA ARG A 1 -79.41 -27.73 -17.33
C ARG A 1 -77.91 -27.96 -17.19
N SER A 2 -77.44 -28.70 -16.17
CA SER A 2 -76.02 -29.08 -15.92
C SER A 2 -74.97 -27.97 -16.19
N VAL A 3 -74.62 -27.06 -15.26
CA VAL A 3 -74.74 -27.03 -13.79
C VAL A 3 -73.92 -28.12 -13.08
N ILE A 4 -72.93 -27.68 -12.29
CA ILE A 4 -72.18 -28.41 -11.23
C ILE A 4 -71.47 -29.70 -11.69
N GLY A 5 -70.14 -29.66 -11.84
CA GLY A 5 -69.37 -30.86 -12.23
C GLY A 5 -67.84 -30.88 -12.05
N ARG A 6 -67.18 -29.80 -11.60
CA ARG A 6 -65.72 -29.82 -11.29
C ARG A 6 -65.19 -28.77 -10.31
N THR A 7 -65.99 -27.79 -9.90
CA THR A 7 -65.65 -26.79 -8.87
C THR A 7 -65.61 -27.32 -7.43
N ARG A 8 -65.70 -28.64 -7.21
CA ARG A 8 -65.64 -29.25 -5.86
C ARG A 8 -64.25 -29.72 -5.41
N SER A 9 -63.29 -29.97 -6.32
CA SER A 9 -61.94 -30.38 -5.90
C SER A 9 -61.05 -29.20 -5.49
N ALA A 10 -61.16 -28.06 -6.17
CA ALA A 10 -60.36 -26.86 -5.84
C ALA A 10 -60.80 -26.20 -4.52
N ILE A 11 -62.11 -26.12 -4.27
CA ILE A 11 -62.65 -25.41 -3.08
C ILE A 11 -62.48 -26.23 -1.79
N ILE A 12 -62.49 -27.57 -1.86
CA ILE A 12 -62.17 -28.41 -0.69
C ILE A 12 -60.69 -28.29 -0.32
N GLY A 13 -59.78 -28.21 -1.30
CA GLY A 13 -58.37 -27.92 -1.05
C GLY A 13 -58.16 -26.56 -0.37
N LEU A 14 -58.88 -25.51 -0.81
CA LEU A 14 -58.75 -24.17 -0.24
C LEU A 14 -59.38 -24.04 1.16
N LEU A 15 -60.48 -24.74 1.44
CA LEU A 15 -61.12 -24.73 2.76
C LEU A 15 -60.39 -25.57 3.80
N LEU A 16 -59.70 -26.65 3.41
CA LEU A 16 -58.81 -27.38 4.33
C LEU A 16 -57.55 -26.58 4.72
N LEU A 17 -57.14 -25.60 3.91
CA LEU A 17 -56.06 -24.66 4.24
C LEU A 17 -56.52 -23.42 5.02
N LEU A 18 -57.83 -23.20 5.16
CA LEU A 18 -58.40 -22.09 5.94
C LEU A 18 -59.15 -22.54 7.21
N ALA A 19 -59.35 -23.85 7.40
CA ALA A 19 -59.95 -24.43 8.61
C ALA A 19 -58.92 -24.83 9.69
N THR A 20 -57.62 -24.79 9.38
CA THR A 20 -56.53 -25.07 10.34
C THR A 20 -55.97 -23.81 11.02
N TRP A 21 -56.59 -22.64 10.82
CA TRP A 21 -56.23 -21.41 11.55
C TRP A 21 -56.82 -21.36 12.97
N ARG A 22 -56.45 -22.36 13.78
CA ARG A 22 -56.44 -22.30 15.24
C ARG A 22 -55.63 -23.46 15.82
N ASN A 23 -54.78 -23.13 16.80
CA ASN A 23 -53.97 -24.05 17.60
C ASN A 23 -52.98 -24.92 16.80
N ASN A 24 -51.91 -24.30 16.32
CA ASN A 24 -50.57 -24.88 16.52
C ASN A 24 -49.50 -23.76 16.54
N ASP A 25 -49.41 -23.05 17.67
CA ASP A 25 -48.30 -22.14 17.96
C ASP A 25 -47.05 -22.95 18.31
N SER A 26 -46.37 -23.41 17.27
CA SER A 26 -45.07 -24.07 17.36
C SER A 26 -44.16 -23.60 16.23
N CYS A 27 -43.84 -22.30 16.26
CA CYS A 27 -42.52 -21.89 15.79
C CYS A 27 -41.47 -22.63 16.64
N ASP A 28 -40.49 -23.27 16.01
CA ASP A 28 -39.25 -23.65 16.67
C ASP A 28 -38.44 -22.37 16.97
N GLY A 29 -38.92 -21.60 17.93
CA GLY A 29 -38.11 -20.60 18.59
C GLY A 29 -36.95 -21.31 19.26
N LEU A 30 -35.74 -20.77 19.11
CA LEU A 30 -34.59 -21.16 19.90
C LEU A 30 -34.96 -21.01 21.38
N GLN A 31 -35.33 -22.11 22.03
CA GLN A 31 -35.58 -22.12 23.46
C GLN A 31 -34.28 -21.78 24.16
N TYR A 32 -34.20 -20.53 24.62
CA TYR A 32 -33.17 -20.07 25.53
C TYR A 32 -33.27 -20.93 26.80
N GLN A 33 -32.43 -21.97 26.89
CA GLN A 33 -32.10 -22.50 28.21
C GLN A 33 -31.45 -21.33 28.98
N PRO A 34 -31.85 -21.07 30.24
CA PRO A 34 -31.09 -20.19 31.09
C PRO A 34 -29.67 -20.74 31.16
N VAL A 35 -28.67 -19.94 30.78
CA VAL A 35 -27.26 -20.33 30.96
C VAL A 35 -27.07 -20.63 32.45
N GLU A 36 -26.66 -21.85 32.78
CA GLU A 36 -26.48 -22.26 34.17
C GLU A 36 -25.49 -21.31 34.84
N VAL A 37 -25.90 -20.71 35.96
CA VAL A 37 -25.12 -19.66 36.62
C VAL A 37 -23.96 -20.31 37.35
N TYR A 38 -22.78 -20.28 36.75
CA TYR A 38 -21.52 -20.69 37.40
C TYR A 38 -21.20 -19.73 38.55
N ALA A 39 -21.72 -20.06 39.73
CA ALA A 39 -21.54 -19.30 40.95
C ALA A 39 -20.13 -19.49 41.54
N ASN A 40 -19.10 -18.99 40.85
CA ASN A 40 -17.80 -18.55 41.38
C ASN A 40 -16.90 -17.99 40.26
N GLY A 41 -16.42 -16.76 40.41
CA GLY A 41 -15.21 -16.22 39.72
C GLY A 41 -15.28 -15.90 38.22
N ASP A 42 -15.78 -16.83 37.38
CA ASP A 42 -15.44 -16.86 35.95
C ASP A 42 -16.25 -15.92 35.02
N ASP A 43 -17.28 -15.24 35.53
CA ASP A 43 -18.17 -14.34 34.74
C ASP A 43 -17.49 -13.05 34.22
N CYS A 44 -16.28 -12.71 34.72
CA CYS A 44 -15.62 -11.44 34.41
C CYS A 44 -14.73 -11.51 33.16
N ALA A 45 -14.96 -10.60 32.21
CA ALA A 45 -14.19 -10.48 30.97
C ALA A 45 -13.05 -9.45 31.07
N LEU A 46 -13.23 -8.40 31.87
CA LEU A 46 -12.22 -7.38 32.15
C LEU A 46 -12.45 -6.73 33.52
N ILE A 47 -11.38 -6.57 34.30
CA ILE A 47 -11.38 -5.83 35.58
C ILE A 47 -10.75 -4.45 35.35
N LEU A 48 -11.49 -3.40 35.69
CA LEU A 48 -11.07 -2.00 35.62
C LEU A 48 -10.56 -1.55 36.99
N ASN A 49 -9.40 -0.87 37.01
CA ASN A 49 -8.77 -0.37 38.22
C ASN A 49 -9.19 1.08 38.50
N GLY A 50 -9.83 1.33 39.64
CA GLY A 50 -10.25 2.68 40.03
C GLY A 50 -11.41 2.68 41.03
N PRO A 51 -11.94 3.85 41.41
CA PRO A 51 -13.17 3.93 42.19
C PRO A 51 -14.30 3.23 41.43
N GLY A 52 -15.05 2.35 42.11
CA GLY A 52 -16.07 1.49 41.49
C GLY A 52 -17.12 2.28 40.70
N ARG A 53 -16.99 2.27 39.38
CA ARG A 53 -17.98 2.80 38.44
C ARG A 53 -19.12 1.80 38.33
N THR A 54 -20.35 2.26 38.49
CA THR A 54 -21.56 1.46 38.28
C THR A 54 -22.23 1.84 36.97
N SER A 55 -22.33 0.90 36.04
CA SER A 55 -23.08 1.14 34.80
C SER A 55 -24.59 0.99 35.02
N VAL A 56 -25.38 1.51 34.09
CA VAL A 56 -26.84 1.28 34.06
C VAL A 56 -27.16 -0.21 33.88
N PHE A 57 -26.28 -0.95 33.20
CA PHE A 57 -26.33 -2.40 33.07
C PHE A 57 -26.20 -3.07 34.45
N ASP A 58 -25.17 -2.72 35.22
CA ASP A 58 -24.91 -3.31 36.54
C ASP A 58 -26.03 -2.96 37.51
N TYR A 59 -26.49 -1.70 37.52
CA TYR A 59 -27.64 -1.27 38.32
C TYR A 59 -28.88 -2.13 38.03
N THR A 60 -29.22 -2.29 36.75
CA THR A 60 -30.41 -3.07 36.32
C THR A 60 -30.27 -4.55 36.67
N TYR A 61 -29.10 -5.15 36.43
CA TYR A 61 -28.81 -6.56 36.68
C TYR A 61 -28.82 -6.89 38.18
N ASN A 62 -28.23 -6.03 38.99
CA ASN A 62 -28.23 -6.15 40.46
C ASN A 62 -29.64 -5.98 41.05
N LEU A 63 -30.47 -5.09 40.47
CA LEU A 63 -31.88 -4.96 40.83
C LEU A 63 -32.66 -6.26 40.57
N LEU A 64 -32.40 -6.91 39.42
CA LEU A 64 -33.05 -8.16 39.02
C LEU A 64 -32.54 -9.39 39.77
N ARG A 65 -31.27 -9.41 40.22
CA ARG A 65 -30.69 -10.48 41.04
C ARG A 65 -30.80 -10.24 42.56
N GLY A 66 -31.37 -9.12 43.00
CA GLY A 66 -31.65 -8.81 44.41
C GLY A 66 -30.44 -8.42 45.28
N SER A 67 -29.25 -8.34 44.69
CA SER A 67 -28.00 -8.00 45.39
C SER A 67 -27.54 -6.60 45.02
N PHE A 68 -27.87 -5.60 45.84
CA PHE A 68 -27.29 -4.27 45.70
C PHE A 68 -25.75 -4.33 45.88
N PRO A 69 -24.95 -3.76 44.97
CA PRO A 69 -23.51 -3.69 45.15
C PRO A 69 -23.21 -2.78 46.35
N THR A 70 -22.43 -3.29 47.30
CA THR A 70 -21.98 -2.50 48.44
C THR A 70 -21.07 -1.36 47.96
N THR A 71 -21.25 -0.17 48.52
CA THR A 71 -20.54 1.07 48.14
C THR A 71 -19.11 1.09 48.65
N GLY A 72 -18.32 0.09 48.25
CA GLY A 72 -16.94 -0.15 48.70
C GLY A 72 -16.14 -1.14 47.83
N GLY A 73 -16.69 -1.61 46.70
CA GLY A 73 -15.91 -2.37 45.71
C GLY A 73 -14.89 -1.48 45.01
N SER A 74 -13.61 -1.84 45.09
CA SER A 74 -12.47 -1.03 44.58
C SER A 74 -12.10 -1.30 43.11
N GLN A 75 -12.94 -2.04 42.38
CA GLN A 75 -12.74 -2.43 40.99
C GLN A 75 -14.12 -2.62 40.33
N THR A 76 -14.23 -2.27 39.04
CA THR A 76 -15.43 -2.53 38.21
C THR A 76 -15.16 -3.70 37.27
N CYS A 77 -16.13 -4.58 37.06
CA CYS A 77 -16.03 -5.69 36.13
C CYS A 77 -16.91 -5.48 34.90
N ILE A 78 -16.35 -5.62 33.70
CA ILE A 78 -17.11 -5.86 32.47
C ILE A 78 -17.28 -7.38 32.35
N THR A 79 -18.50 -7.88 32.31
CA THR A 79 -18.80 -9.33 32.24
C THR A 79 -18.87 -9.82 30.79
N TYR A 80 -18.72 -11.13 30.56
CA TYR A 80 -18.93 -11.69 29.22
C TYR A 80 -20.38 -11.48 28.72
N ASP A 81 -21.36 -11.44 29.62
CA ASP A 81 -22.75 -11.09 29.30
C ASP A 81 -22.88 -9.62 28.84
N ALA A 82 -22.13 -8.67 29.41
CA ALA A 82 -22.11 -7.29 28.94
C ALA A 82 -21.60 -7.18 27.50
N VAL A 83 -20.51 -7.89 27.17
CA VAL A 83 -19.97 -7.96 25.80
C VAL A 83 -20.96 -8.64 24.84
N ASN A 84 -21.65 -9.70 25.29
CA ASN A 84 -22.67 -10.38 24.49
C ASN A 84 -23.91 -9.51 24.23
N ARG A 85 -24.39 -8.73 25.22
CA ARG A 85 -25.50 -7.78 25.02
C ARG A 85 -25.09 -6.64 24.07
N ALA A 86 -23.86 -6.13 24.18
CA ALA A 86 -23.31 -5.15 23.24
C ALA A 86 -23.24 -5.70 21.80
N TYR A 87 -22.81 -6.95 21.62
CA TYR A 87 -22.83 -7.65 20.32
C TYR A 87 -24.25 -7.77 19.74
N VAL A 88 -25.22 -8.21 20.54
CA VAL A 88 -26.62 -8.34 20.10
C VAL A 88 -27.23 -6.98 19.73
N GLU A 89 -26.86 -5.91 20.45
CA GLU A 89 -27.29 -4.55 20.14
C GLU A 89 -26.67 -4.02 18.83
N ALA A 90 -25.35 -4.20 18.64
CA ALA A 90 -24.65 -3.82 17.42
C ALA A 90 -25.18 -4.57 16.19
N ARG A 91 -25.50 -5.86 16.31
CA ARG A 91 -26.07 -6.69 15.23
C ARG A 91 -27.47 -6.26 14.75
N LYS A 92 -28.19 -5.40 15.50
CA LYS A 92 -29.45 -4.77 15.03
C LYS A 92 -29.21 -3.69 13.99
N ARG A 93 -28.04 -3.04 14.02
CA ARG A 93 -27.65 -1.96 13.09
C ARG A 93 -26.74 -2.46 11.97
N ILE A 94 -25.79 -3.34 12.31
CA ILE A 94 -24.68 -3.73 11.42
C ILE A 94 -24.92 -5.14 10.86
N ASN A 95 -25.15 -5.19 9.54
CA ASN A 95 -25.32 -6.44 8.82
C ASN A 95 -23.95 -7.03 8.41
N VAL A 96 -23.35 -7.79 9.32
CA VAL A 96 -22.08 -8.48 9.09
C VAL A 96 -22.17 -9.42 7.88
N ALA A 97 -21.24 -9.26 6.95
CA ALA A 97 -21.10 -10.12 5.79
C ALA A 97 -20.64 -11.53 6.19
N GLN A 98 -21.28 -12.54 5.61
CA GLN A 98 -20.86 -13.94 5.70
C GLN A 98 -20.36 -14.38 4.32
N PRO A 99 -19.03 -14.41 4.08
CA PRO A 99 -18.49 -14.64 2.74
C PRO A 99 -18.79 -16.07 2.26
N LYS A 100 -19.34 -16.18 1.05
CA LYS A 100 -19.69 -17.47 0.42
C LYS A 100 -18.47 -18.30 -0.02
N SER A 101 -17.27 -17.77 0.18
CA SER A 101 -16.00 -18.39 -0.19
C SER A 101 -15.01 -18.30 0.98
N LYS A 102 -13.94 -19.09 0.97
CA LYS A 102 -12.86 -18.98 1.97
C LYS A 102 -12.05 -17.67 1.87
N MET A 103 -12.17 -16.93 0.77
CA MET A 103 -11.52 -15.65 0.55
C MET A 103 -12.44 -14.51 1.03
N TRP A 104 -11.93 -13.68 1.93
CA TRP A 104 -12.57 -12.46 2.39
C TRP A 104 -12.24 -11.30 1.45
N ARG A 105 -13.23 -10.46 1.14
CA ARG A 105 -13.02 -9.19 0.45
C ARG A 105 -12.86 -8.05 1.47
N PRO A 106 -12.19 -6.92 1.14
CA PRO A 106 -12.04 -5.82 2.08
C PRO A 106 -13.37 -5.31 2.64
N GLU A 107 -14.41 -5.23 1.80
CA GLU A 107 -15.75 -4.82 2.20
C GLU A 107 -16.47 -5.85 3.11
N ASP A 108 -16.21 -7.15 2.94
CA ASP A 108 -16.77 -8.16 3.85
C ASP A 108 -16.14 -8.02 5.24
N LEU A 109 -14.82 -7.88 5.28
CA LEU A 109 -14.04 -7.71 6.52
C LEU A 109 -14.38 -6.40 7.24
N ALA A 110 -14.63 -5.32 6.50
CA ALA A 110 -15.03 -4.03 7.05
C ALA A 110 -16.30 -4.12 7.91
N THR A 111 -17.30 -4.91 7.50
CA THR A 111 -18.53 -5.09 8.31
C THR A 111 -18.28 -5.78 9.66
N VAL A 112 -17.22 -6.59 9.78
CA VAL A 112 -16.79 -7.15 11.06
C VAL A 112 -16.07 -6.08 11.89
N GLY A 113 -15.19 -5.28 11.27
CA GLY A 113 -14.53 -4.16 11.92
C GLY A 113 -15.51 -3.07 12.43
N GLU A 114 -16.56 -2.79 11.67
CA GLU A 114 -17.68 -1.93 12.08
C GLU A 114 -18.35 -2.46 13.35
N LEU A 115 -18.67 -3.76 13.37
CA LEU A 115 -19.33 -4.40 14.51
C LEU A 115 -18.45 -4.30 15.77
N LEU A 116 -17.16 -4.62 15.66
CA LEU A 116 -16.23 -4.55 16.78
C LEU A 116 -16.08 -3.11 17.31
N LEU A 117 -16.17 -2.11 16.44
CA LEU A 117 -16.13 -0.70 16.82
C LEU A 117 -17.43 -0.21 17.50
N ASP A 118 -18.61 -0.64 17.04
CA ASP A 118 -19.91 -0.35 17.69
C ASP A 118 -20.00 -1.03 19.07
N ILE A 119 -19.55 -2.28 19.19
CA ILE A 119 -19.41 -3.00 20.47
C ILE A 119 -18.45 -2.24 21.42
N SER A 120 -17.27 -1.84 20.93
CA SER A 120 -16.30 -1.07 21.72
C SER A 120 -16.92 0.25 22.19
N SER A 121 -17.60 0.98 21.31
CA SER A 121 -18.28 2.24 21.63
C SER A 121 -19.40 2.06 22.66
N ASN A 122 -20.17 0.98 22.56
CA ASN A 122 -21.23 0.66 23.53
C ASN A 122 -20.66 0.39 24.92
N LEU A 123 -19.55 -0.37 25.03
CA LEU A 123 -18.88 -0.63 26.31
C LEU A 123 -18.23 0.62 26.90
N VAL A 124 -17.56 1.45 26.09
CA VAL A 124 -16.95 2.72 26.50
C VAL A 124 -17.99 3.67 27.09
N GLN A 125 -19.14 3.83 26.41
CA GLN A 125 -20.23 4.68 26.90
C GLN A 125 -20.92 4.10 28.14
N THR A 126 -21.07 2.77 28.22
CA THR A 126 -21.75 2.09 29.34
C THR A 126 -20.95 2.12 30.63
N TYR A 127 -19.61 1.96 30.56
CA TYR A 127 -18.72 1.91 31.72
C TYR A 127 -17.91 3.20 31.96
N GLY A 128 -18.04 4.20 31.07
CA GLY A 128 -17.32 5.47 31.16
C GLY A 128 -15.81 5.28 31.11
N LEU A 129 -15.31 4.59 30.09
CA LEU A 129 -13.91 4.18 29.99
C LEU A 129 -12.98 5.35 29.64
N THR A 130 -11.78 5.35 30.21
CA THR A 130 -10.72 6.32 29.88
C THR A 130 -10.01 5.94 28.58
N PHE A 131 -9.28 6.90 28.01
CA PHE A 131 -8.43 6.67 26.84
C PHE A 131 -7.42 5.51 27.02
N GLU A 132 -6.83 5.41 28.21
CA GLU A 132 -5.88 4.36 28.60
C GLU A 132 -6.55 2.99 28.69
N GLU A 133 -7.76 2.92 29.27
CA GLU A 133 -8.56 1.69 29.33
C GLU A 133 -9.04 1.23 27.94
N ILE A 134 -9.28 2.15 27.00
CA ILE A 134 -9.70 1.84 25.62
C ILE A 134 -8.60 1.10 24.84
N GLU A 135 -7.34 1.53 24.95
CA GLU A 135 -6.25 0.93 24.16
C GLU A 135 -5.44 -0.13 24.92
N GLU A 136 -5.36 -0.08 26.24
CA GLU A 136 -4.60 -1.09 27.02
C GLU A 136 -5.49 -2.18 27.61
N SER A 137 -6.74 -1.86 27.99
CA SER A 137 -7.59 -2.80 28.75
C SER A 137 -8.64 -3.52 27.87
N LEU A 138 -9.37 -2.83 26.99
CA LEU A 138 -10.34 -3.48 26.08
C LEU A 138 -9.74 -4.61 25.21
N PRO A 139 -8.50 -4.52 24.68
CA PRO A 139 -7.93 -5.60 23.87
C PRO A 139 -7.59 -6.88 24.65
N LEU A 140 -7.67 -6.86 25.99
CA LEU A 140 -7.45 -8.02 26.86
C LEU A 140 -8.68 -8.92 27.01
N ILE A 141 -9.86 -8.45 26.60
CA ILE A 141 -11.12 -9.22 26.64
C ILE A 141 -10.98 -10.47 25.76
N ASP A 142 -11.18 -11.64 26.36
CA ASP A 142 -11.19 -12.93 25.66
C ASP A 142 -12.50 -13.12 24.87
N THR A 143 -12.53 -12.56 23.67
CA THR A 143 -13.65 -12.62 22.73
C THR A 143 -14.03 -14.05 22.32
N SER A 144 -13.16 -15.05 22.50
CA SER A 144 -13.46 -16.46 22.16
C SER A 144 -14.55 -17.08 23.04
N LYS A 145 -14.76 -16.50 24.22
CA LYS A 145 -15.85 -16.82 25.17
C LYS A 145 -17.16 -16.06 24.89
N THR A 146 -17.16 -15.15 23.90
CA THR A 146 -18.31 -14.30 23.55
C THR A 146 -18.91 -14.69 22.19
N LEU A 147 -20.09 -14.15 21.87
CA LEU A 147 -20.73 -14.31 20.57
C LEU A 147 -19.91 -13.74 19.40
N ILE A 148 -18.91 -12.87 19.66
CA ILE A 148 -17.99 -12.33 18.64
C ILE A 148 -17.26 -13.46 17.87
N ARG A 149 -17.05 -14.62 18.51
CA ARG A 149 -16.43 -15.80 17.88
C ARG A 149 -17.17 -16.29 16.62
N GLU A 150 -18.46 -16.01 16.50
CA GLU A 150 -19.33 -16.46 15.38
C GLU A 150 -19.11 -15.64 14.10
N VAL A 151 -18.56 -14.43 14.23
CA VAL A 151 -18.23 -13.53 13.11
C VAL A 151 -16.72 -13.37 12.91
N CYS A 152 -15.90 -13.96 13.77
CA CYS A 152 -14.46 -13.75 13.73
C CYS A 152 -13.81 -14.50 12.55
N PRO A 153 -13.08 -13.82 11.64
CA PRO A 153 -12.52 -14.47 10.45
C PRO A 153 -11.49 -15.55 10.80
N ALA A 154 -11.70 -16.78 10.32
CA ALA A 154 -10.83 -17.93 10.61
C ALA A 154 -9.38 -17.81 10.08
N PHE A 155 -9.06 -16.82 9.26
CA PHE A 155 -7.65 -16.54 8.89
C PHE A 155 -6.93 -15.66 9.93
N LEU A 156 -7.65 -15.11 10.91
CA LEU A 156 -7.14 -14.33 12.04
C LEU A 156 -7.08 -15.14 13.34
N SER A 157 -7.42 -16.44 13.30
CA SER A 157 -7.42 -17.36 14.44
C SER A 157 -7.02 -18.78 13.99
N ASN A 158 -6.04 -19.39 14.67
CA ASN A 158 -5.61 -20.79 14.45
C ASN A 158 -5.00 -21.10 13.05
N VAL A 159 -4.12 -20.23 12.56
CA VAL A 159 -3.29 -20.52 11.36
C VAL A 159 -2.07 -21.34 11.76
N GLU A 160 -1.93 -22.56 11.22
CA GLU A 160 -0.68 -23.34 11.34
C GLU A 160 0.31 -22.97 10.21
N CYS A 161 1.58 -22.76 10.58
CA CYS A 161 2.65 -22.42 9.65
C CYS A 161 3.76 -23.48 9.64
N ARG A 162 4.36 -23.69 8.45
CA ARG A 162 5.55 -24.52 8.26
C ARG A 162 6.61 -23.71 7.50
N ALA A 163 7.87 -23.87 7.86
CA ALA A 163 8.97 -23.22 7.14
C ALA A 163 9.06 -23.75 5.69
N GLY A 164 9.18 -22.85 4.73
CA GLY A 164 9.20 -23.17 3.30
C GLY A 164 10.03 -22.17 2.49
N LYS A 165 10.53 -22.63 1.33
CA LYS A 165 11.51 -21.93 0.46
C LYS A 165 10.99 -20.66 -0.20
N TYR A 166 9.67 -20.55 -0.44
CA TYR A 166 9.06 -19.44 -1.18
C TYR A 166 8.04 -18.67 -0.33
N ARG A 167 7.90 -17.37 -0.60
CA ARG A 167 6.91 -16.48 0.03
C ARG A 167 5.51 -16.81 -0.49
N ARG A 168 4.52 -16.88 0.40
CA ARG A 168 3.11 -16.80 -0.01
C ARG A 168 2.83 -15.42 -0.61
N ASN A 169 1.83 -15.30 -1.49
CA ASN A 169 1.40 -14.00 -2.01
C ASN A 169 0.64 -13.16 -0.96
N ASP A 170 -0.01 -13.80 0.00
CA ASP A 170 -0.82 -13.14 1.03
C ASP A 170 -0.01 -12.70 2.28
N GLY A 171 1.31 -12.88 2.27
CA GLY A 171 2.22 -12.55 3.38
C GLY A 171 2.08 -13.45 4.62
N LEU A 172 1.11 -14.37 4.68
CA LEU A 172 0.94 -15.28 5.81
C LEU A 172 2.18 -16.17 6.01
N CYS A 173 2.43 -16.55 7.26
CA CYS A 173 3.60 -17.35 7.65
C CYS A 173 4.97 -16.72 7.29
N THR A 174 5.03 -15.39 7.16
CA THR A 174 6.30 -14.65 7.16
C THR A 174 6.94 -14.73 8.55
N ASN A 175 6.19 -14.41 9.61
CA ASN A 175 6.53 -14.82 10.97
C ASN A 175 5.87 -16.20 11.28
N LEU A 176 6.60 -17.11 11.93
CA LEU A 176 6.11 -18.47 12.23
C LEU A 176 5.40 -18.58 13.60
N ARG A 177 5.67 -17.68 14.55
CA ARG A 177 4.97 -17.60 15.84
C ARG A 177 3.70 -16.78 15.76
N ASN A 178 3.70 -15.75 14.93
CA ASN A 178 2.57 -14.84 14.69
C ASN A 178 2.20 -14.83 13.19
N PRO A 179 1.48 -15.85 12.68
CA PRO A 179 1.23 -16.08 11.25
C PRO A 179 0.70 -14.91 10.43
N THR A 180 -0.02 -13.98 11.06
CA THR A 180 -0.73 -12.85 10.46
C THR A 180 0.04 -11.52 10.53
N TRP A 181 1.21 -11.50 11.17
CA TRP A 181 2.06 -10.30 11.21
C TRP A 181 2.64 -10.01 9.82
N GLY A 182 2.26 -8.86 9.25
CA GLY A 182 2.64 -8.46 7.90
C GLY A 182 1.89 -9.16 6.76
N SER A 183 0.78 -9.86 7.03
CA SER A 183 -0.09 -10.40 5.97
C SER A 183 -1.01 -9.33 5.38
N THR A 184 -1.58 -9.60 4.20
CA THR A 184 -2.68 -8.77 3.67
C THR A 184 -3.86 -8.75 4.65
N LEU A 185 -4.69 -7.71 4.58
CA LEU A 185 -5.88 -7.52 5.42
C LEU A 185 -5.58 -7.40 6.93
N SER A 186 -4.31 -7.26 7.33
CA SER A 186 -3.93 -7.00 8.72
C SER A 186 -4.08 -5.51 9.09
N PRO A 187 -4.43 -5.16 10.34
CA PRO A 187 -4.41 -3.78 10.81
C PRO A 187 -3.01 -3.17 10.69
N PHE A 188 -2.92 -1.87 10.42
CA PHE A 188 -1.65 -1.15 10.55
C PHE A 188 -1.13 -1.23 12.00
N GLN A 189 0.16 -1.43 12.17
CA GLN A 189 0.82 -1.34 13.47
C GLN A 189 0.82 0.12 13.93
N ARG A 190 0.55 0.37 15.20
CA ARG A 190 0.72 1.70 15.80
C ARG A 190 2.02 1.72 16.62
N LEU A 191 2.83 2.76 16.49
CA LEU A 191 4.03 2.95 17.34
C LEU A 191 3.69 3.49 18.74
N MET A 192 2.51 4.09 18.88
CA MET A 192 1.98 4.71 20.09
C MET A 192 0.45 4.85 19.96
N ALA A 193 -0.27 5.05 21.07
CA ALA A 193 -1.73 5.07 21.09
C ALA A 193 -2.33 6.20 20.20
N PRO A 194 -3.42 5.94 19.46
CA PRO A 194 -4.00 6.90 18.52
C PRO A 194 -4.69 8.07 19.22
N ARG A 195 -4.64 9.27 18.62
CA ARG A 195 -5.36 10.46 19.11
C ARG A 195 -6.69 10.64 18.36
N PHE A 196 -7.76 10.10 18.93
CA PHE A 196 -9.16 10.43 18.61
C PHE A 196 -9.75 11.33 19.69
N SER A 197 -10.66 12.25 19.33
CA SER A 197 -11.29 13.18 20.29
C SER A 197 -12.31 12.53 21.22
N ASP A 198 -12.90 11.41 20.80
CA ASP A 198 -13.77 10.51 21.59
C ASP A 198 -13.02 9.27 22.14
N GLY A 199 -11.70 9.21 21.94
CA GLY A 199 -10.86 8.04 22.24
C GLY A 199 -11.05 6.82 21.32
N LEU A 200 -11.99 6.85 20.36
CA LEU A 200 -12.40 5.67 19.58
C LEU A 200 -12.33 5.84 18.06
N THR A 201 -12.83 6.95 17.51
CA THR A 201 -13.04 7.10 16.06
C THR A 201 -13.21 8.54 15.60
N ALA A 202 -13.61 9.49 16.44
CA ALA A 202 -13.80 10.89 16.06
C ALA A 202 -12.44 11.58 15.79
N PRO A 203 -12.31 12.36 14.69
CA PRO A 203 -11.06 13.05 14.36
C PRO A 203 -10.49 13.90 15.50
N ARG A 204 -9.16 14.04 15.54
CA ARG A 204 -8.45 14.83 16.55
C ARG A 204 -8.89 16.31 16.52
N ILE A 205 -9.03 16.91 17.70
CA ILE A 205 -9.26 18.34 17.93
C ILE A 205 -7.98 19.01 18.46
N SER A 206 -7.96 20.34 18.61
CA SER A 206 -6.86 21.07 19.26
C SER A 206 -6.71 20.68 20.73
N LEU A 207 -5.50 20.82 21.27
CA LEU A 207 -5.20 20.75 22.70
C LEU A 207 -6.06 21.72 23.54
N THR A 208 -6.54 22.82 22.96
CA THR A 208 -7.43 23.80 23.63
C THR A 208 -8.89 23.35 23.73
N GLY A 209 -9.28 22.30 22.98
CA GLY A 209 -10.66 21.84 22.84
C GLY A 209 -11.43 22.43 21.66
N HIS A 210 -10.79 23.27 20.82
CA HIS A 210 -11.37 23.78 19.57
C HIS A 210 -11.08 22.87 18.36
N ASP A 211 -11.83 23.01 17.27
CA ASP A 211 -11.59 22.24 16.04
C ASP A 211 -10.22 22.57 15.42
N LEU A 212 -9.53 21.56 14.88
CA LEU A 212 -8.30 21.80 14.13
C LEU A 212 -8.58 22.59 12.84
N PRO A 213 -7.67 23.49 12.41
CA PRO A 213 -7.80 24.22 11.15
C PRO A 213 -8.09 23.28 9.98
N LEU A 214 -9.04 23.63 9.12
CA LEU A 214 -9.41 22.82 7.93
C LEU A 214 -8.15 22.46 7.13
N SER A 215 -8.03 21.22 6.66
CA SER A 215 -6.80 20.78 6.00
C SER A 215 -6.46 21.60 4.74
N ARG A 216 -7.47 22.20 4.08
CA ARG A 216 -7.26 23.19 3.01
C ARG A 216 -6.69 24.53 3.49
N VAL A 217 -7.07 25.00 4.68
CA VAL A 217 -6.46 26.20 5.29
C VAL A 217 -5.00 25.94 5.62
N VAL A 218 -4.67 24.75 6.13
CA VAL A 218 -3.27 24.37 6.36
C VAL A 218 -2.53 24.24 5.03
N SER A 219 -3.09 23.54 4.03
CA SER A 219 -2.46 23.40 2.71
C SER A 219 -2.16 24.75 2.06
N ARG A 220 -3.14 25.65 1.95
CA ARG A 220 -2.98 26.89 1.19
C ARG A 220 -2.04 27.91 1.86
N THR A 221 -1.80 27.76 3.17
CA THR A 221 -1.02 28.71 3.99
C THR A 221 0.38 28.17 4.30
N MET A 222 0.50 26.88 4.62
CA MET A 222 1.79 26.23 4.89
C MET A 222 2.48 25.76 3.62
N HIS A 223 1.69 25.32 2.63
CA HIS A 223 2.15 24.57 1.47
C HIS A 223 1.78 25.23 0.13
N PRO A 224 2.22 26.49 -0.11
CA PRO A 224 2.14 27.13 -1.42
C PRO A 224 3.13 26.49 -2.41
N ASP A 225 3.03 26.89 -3.68
CA ASP A 225 4.03 26.61 -4.71
C ASP A 225 4.94 27.84 -4.81
N ASP A 226 5.98 27.88 -3.95
CA ASP A 226 6.96 28.97 -3.91
C ASP A 226 8.01 28.84 -5.04
N GLY A 227 7.94 27.78 -5.86
CA GLY A 227 8.64 27.65 -7.13
C GLY A 227 9.57 26.43 -7.22
N TYR A 228 10.80 26.66 -7.72
CA TYR A 228 11.80 25.61 -7.93
C TYR A 228 12.95 25.69 -6.90
N HIS A 229 13.14 24.61 -6.16
CA HIS A 229 14.02 24.48 -4.99
C HIS A 229 14.97 23.28 -5.23
N ASP A 230 16.23 23.53 -5.59
CA ASP A 230 17.23 22.49 -5.92
C ASP A 230 17.51 21.51 -4.77
N HIS A 231 17.65 20.21 -5.09
CA HIS A 231 18.21 19.21 -4.19
C HIS A 231 19.18 18.25 -4.90
N ALA A 232 20.05 17.57 -4.14
CA ALA A 232 21.07 16.66 -4.68
C ALA A 232 20.53 15.35 -5.32
N GLY A 233 19.21 15.13 -5.28
CA GLY A 233 18.55 13.93 -5.80
C GLY A 233 18.05 14.11 -7.22
N THR A 234 18.00 13.00 -7.97
CA THR A 234 17.22 12.93 -9.20
C THR A 234 15.77 12.52 -8.91
N VAL A 235 14.92 12.70 -9.91
CA VAL A 235 13.60 12.09 -10.02
C VAL A 235 13.59 10.58 -9.75
N MET A 236 14.66 9.83 -10.02
CA MET A 236 14.69 8.39 -9.78
C MET A 236 14.55 8.04 -8.28
N VAL A 237 14.99 8.90 -7.35
CA VAL A 237 14.67 8.75 -5.91
C VAL A 237 13.15 8.69 -5.74
N ILE A 238 12.46 9.64 -6.36
CA ILE A 238 11.02 9.85 -6.26
C ILE A 238 10.26 8.67 -6.91
N ALA A 239 10.65 8.27 -8.12
CA ALA A 239 10.04 7.13 -8.83
C ALA A 239 10.25 5.79 -8.09
N TRP A 240 11.45 5.57 -7.50
CA TRP A 240 11.71 4.38 -6.69
C TRP A 240 10.94 4.41 -5.35
N GLY A 241 10.84 5.57 -4.70
CA GLY A 241 10.03 5.76 -3.50
C GLY A 241 8.55 5.43 -3.71
N GLN A 242 7.97 5.87 -4.84
CA GLN A 242 6.59 5.51 -5.23
C GLN A 242 6.43 3.99 -5.40
N PHE A 243 7.40 3.37 -6.08
CA PHE A 243 7.42 1.93 -6.32
C PHE A 243 7.57 1.11 -5.02
N MET A 244 8.25 1.66 -4.00
CA MET A 244 8.35 1.05 -2.66
C MET A 244 7.11 1.29 -1.79
N ASP A 245 6.45 2.46 -1.88
CA ASP A 245 5.15 2.69 -1.23
C ASP A 245 4.11 1.69 -1.74
N HIS A 246 4.22 1.27 -3.00
CA HIS A 246 3.34 0.28 -3.61
C HIS A 246 3.73 -1.18 -3.38
N ASP A 247 4.88 -1.43 -2.75
CA ASP A 247 5.19 -2.76 -2.22
C ASP A 247 4.57 -2.91 -0.82
N TYR A 248 4.63 -1.83 -0.02
CA TYR A 248 4.15 -1.79 1.37
C TYR A 248 2.68 -1.41 1.58
N THR A 249 2.19 -0.29 1.03
CA THR A 249 1.00 0.40 1.54
C THR A 249 -0.14 0.50 0.53
N LEU A 250 -1.34 0.09 0.94
CA LEU A 250 -2.61 0.41 0.28
C LEU A 250 -3.73 0.34 1.33
N THR A 251 -4.35 1.47 1.64
CA THR A 251 -5.42 1.57 2.63
C THR A 251 -6.69 0.83 2.18
N GLY A 252 -7.26 -0.02 3.05
CA GLY A 252 -8.62 -0.52 2.87
C GLY A 252 -9.64 0.62 2.95
N THR A 253 -10.37 0.89 1.86
CA THR A 253 -11.40 1.93 1.78
C THR A 253 -12.64 1.42 1.01
N PRO A 254 -13.82 2.05 1.15
CA PRO A 254 -15.02 1.74 0.35
C PRO A 254 -14.85 1.84 -1.17
N LEU A 255 -13.72 2.37 -1.63
CA LEU A 255 -13.41 2.72 -3.01
C LEU A 255 -12.21 1.93 -3.57
N GLY A 256 -11.54 1.13 -2.74
CA GLY A 256 -10.43 0.28 -3.16
C GLY A 256 -10.83 -1.10 -3.69
N THR A 257 -12.12 -1.42 -3.73
CA THR A 257 -12.62 -2.80 -3.89
C THR A 257 -13.04 -3.10 -5.32
N ILE A 258 -12.41 -4.12 -5.94
CA ILE A 258 -12.78 -4.63 -7.26
C ILE A 258 -14.13 -5.38 -7.13
N PRO A 259 -15.25 -4.89 -7.70
CA PRO A 259 -16.51 -5.59 -7.62
C PRO A 259 -16.49 -6.83 -8.53
N ASP A 260 -16.97 -7.96 -8.00
CA ASP A 260 -17.11 -9.25 -8.68
C ASP A 260 -17.56 -9.07 -10.15
N PRO A 261 -16.90 -9.70 -11.15
CA PRO A 261 -17.27 -9.57 -12.56
C PRO A 261 -18.73 -9.94 -12.87
N ILE A 262 -19.40 -10.70 -12.01
CA ILE A 262 -20.86 -10.96 -12.10
C ILE A 262 -21.65 -9.69 -11.77
N ILE A 263 -21.30 -8.97 -10.69
CA ILE A 263 -21.94 -7.70 -10.32
C ILE A 263 -21.61 -6.61 -11.35
N ALA A 264 -20.38 -6.60 -11.89
CA ALA A 264 -19.99 -5.70 -12.97
C ALA A 264 -20.90 -5.83 -14.21
N ARG A 265 -21.29 -7.07 -14.57
CA ARG A 265 -22.24 -7.33 -15.67
C ARG A 265 -23.66 -6.84 -15.36
N LEU A 266 -24.11 -6.97 -14.12
CA LEU A 266 -25.44 -6.52 -13.70
C LEU A 266 -25.55 -4.98 -13.65
N ALA A 267 -24.52 -4.29 -13.14
CA ALA A 267 -24.43 -2.83 -13.21
C ALA A 267 -24.26 -2.31 -14.66
N GLY A 268 -23.62 -3.11 -15.53
CA GLY A 268 -23.59 -2.84 -16.97
C GLY A 268 -24.97 -2.91 -17.61
N ALA A 269 -25.81 -3.88 -17.22
CA ALA A 269 -27.16 -4.07 -17.78
C ALA A 269 -28.10 -2.88 -17.49
N THR A 270 -28.12 -2.36 -16.26
CA THR A 270 -28.97 -1.21 -15.90
C THR A 270 -28.57 0.08 -16.61
N ARG A 271 -27.30 0.24 -17.02
CA ARG A 271 -26.87 1.35 -17.87
C ARG A 271 -27.31 1.23 -19.33
N VAL A 272 -27.69 0.05 -19.81
CA VAL A 272 -28.20 -0.15 -21.19
C VAL A 272 -29.64 0.33 -21.33
N GLU A 273 -30.50 0.13 -20.33
CA GLU A 273 -31.93 0.48 -20.42
C GLU A 273 -32.18 2.00 -20.51
N LEU A 274 -31.27 2.83 -19.98
CA LEU A 274 -31.31 4.28 -20.14
C LEU A 274 -30.90 4.78 -21.54
N SER A 275 -30.43 3.92 -22.45
CA SER A 275 -30.15 4.32 -23.84
C SER A 275 -31.43 4.53 -24.67
N TRP A 276 -32.51 3.81 -24.35
CA TRP A 276 -33.78 3.84 -25.10
C TRP A 276 -34.55 5.17 -24.99
N LEU A 277 -34.24 6.00 -23.99
CA LEU A 277 -34.82 7.34 -23.84
C LEU A 277 -34.23 8.41 -24.79
N LYS A 278 -33.33 8.04 -25.72
CA LYS A 278 -32.84 8.96 -26.78
C LYS A 278 -33.42 8.72 -28.18
N GLU A 279 -34.15 7.65 -28.43
CA GLU A 279 -34.80 7.42 -29.73
C GLU A 279 -36.17 8.13 -29.85
N GLY A 280 -36.72 8.64 -28.75
CA GLY A 280 -37.97 9.40 -28.71
C GLY A 280 -37.95 10.81 -29.33
N LEU A 281 -36.80 11.29 -29.82
CA LEU A 281 -36.65 12.64 -30.40
C LEU A 281 -36.62 12.69 -31.94
N GLY A 282 -37.01 11.59 -32.61
CA GLY A 282 -37.14 11.52 -34.08
C GLY A 282 -38.31 12.30 -34.70
N SER A 283 -39.05 13.10 -33.91
CA SER A 283 -40.34 13.70 -34.28
C SER A 283 -40.32 15.23 -34.50
N LEU A 284 -39.17 15.90 -34.40
CA LEU A 284 -39.06 17.35 -34.55
C LEU A 284 -38.84 17.78 -36.01
N THR A 285 -39.56 18.82 -36.42
CA THR A 285 -39.68 19.32 -37.81
C THR A 285 -38.44 20.13 -38.27
N PRO A 286 -38.28 20.36 -39.59
CA PRO A 286 -37.02 20.88 -40.17
C PRO A 286 -36.53 22.23 -39.62
N ASP A 287 -37.43 23.15 -39.28
CA ASP A 287 -37.10 24.56 -39.03
C ASP A 287 -36.23 24.79 -37.78
N ASN A 288 -36.31 23.90 -36.78
CA ASN A 288 -35.52 24.03 -35.55
C ASN A 288 -34.03 23.69 -35.70
N ARG A 289 -33.55 23.27 -36.89
CA ARG A 289 -32.12 23.03 -37.14
C ARG A 289 -31.28 24.31 -37.29
N LEU A 290 -31.89 25.46 -37.60
CA LEU A 290 -31.16 26.65 -38.03
C LEU A 290 -30.58 27.52 -36.88
N ILE A 291 -30.92 27.22 -35.62
CA ILE A 291 -30.46 28.00 -34.44
C ILE A 291 -29.16 27.43 -33.85
N PHE A 292 -28.93 26.12 -33.92
CA PHE A 292 -27.80 25.45 -33.25
C PHE A 292 -26.44 25.58 -33.96
N GLN A 293 -26.37 26.21 -35.15
CA GLN A 293 -25.14 26.31 -35.96
C GLN A 293 -24.47 27.70 -35.96
N ARG A 294 -24.75 28.57 -34.98
CA ARG A 294 -24.25 29.98 -34.98
C ARG A 294 -23.43 30.43 -33.76
N LEU A 295 -22.89 29.51 -32.95
CA LEU A 295 -22.02 29.84 -31.81
C LEU A 295 -20.66 29.10 -31.82
N ALA A 296 -20.05 28.93 -33.00
CA ALA A 296 -18.74 28.30 -33.13
C ALA A 296 -17.91 28.81 -34.34
N ALA A 297 -17.20 29.95 -34.21
CA ALA A 297 -16.02 30.32 -35.01
C ALA A 297 -15.32 31.62 -34.52
N GLY A 298 -13.98 31.68 -34.62
CA GLY A 298 -13.13 32.88 -34.42
C GLY A 298 -12.57 33.02 -32.99
N PHE A 299 -11.27 33.30 -32.74
CA PHE A 299 -10.20 33.84 -33.60
C PHE A 299 -8.81 33.26 -33.26
N VAL A 300 -7.74 33.64 -33.99
CA VAL A 300 -6.41 32.98 -33.98
C VAL A 300 -5.24 34.00 -34.14
N ILE A 301 -4.11 33.71 -33.44
CA ILE A 301 -2.73 34.28 -33.56
C ILE A 301 -2.42 35.70 -33.01
N GLY A 302 -1.32 35.77 -32.25
CA GLY A 302 -0.51 36.95 -31.86
C GLY A 302 0.65 36.49 -30.95
N SER A 303 1.90 36.97 -31.13
CA SER A 303 3.09 36.28 -30.56
C SER A 303 4.31 37.15 -30.17
N GLY A 304 5.06 36.67 -29.16
CA GLY A 304 6.39 37.16 -28.76
C GLY A 304 6.43 37.87 -27.38
N ARG A 305 7.54 37.86 -26.62
CA ARG A 305 8.84 37.18 -26.78
C ARG A 305 9.59 37.08 -25.42
N ASP A 306 10.49 36.10 -25.34
CA ASP A 306 11.77 36.04 -24.61
C ASP A 306 11.87 36.56 -23.14
N THR A 307 11.98 35.62 -22.18
CA THR A 307 13.08 35.57 -21.18
C THR A 307 13.27 34.13 -20.68
N PRO A 308 14.50 33.65 -20.40
CA PRO A 308 14.74 32.26 -20.00
C PRO A 308 14.87 32.09 -18.47
N ARG A 309 14.03 31.24 -17.86
CA ARG A 309 14.24 30.66 -16.52
C ARG A 309 13.77 29.20 -16.50
N CYS A 310 14.30 28.42 -15.56
CA CYS A 310 14.27 26.96 -15.57
C CYS A 310 12.87 26.34 -15.43
N SER A 311 12.70 25.16 -16.03
CA SER A 311 11.51 24.29 -15.93
C SER A 311 12.02 22.88 -15.61
N GLN A 312 11.77 22.33 -14.41
CA GLN A 312 12.30 21.03 -13.91
C GLN A 312 11.24 20.28 -13.05
N THR A 313 11.21 18.92 -12.97
CA THR A 313 10.07 18.00 -12.55
C THR A 313 10.56 16.54 -12.24
N VAL A 314 9.90 15.39 -11.86
CA VAL A 314 8.58 14.82 -11.41
C VAL A 314 8.73 13.70 -10.37
N ALA A 315 7.70 13.40 -9.57
CA ALA A 315 7.06 12.07 -9.37
C ALA A 315 6.38 11.98 -7.98
N ILE A 316 5.77 10.83 -7.64
CA ILE A 316 4.94 10.54 -6.43
C ILE A 316 3.61 11.31 -6.34
N ILE A 317 2.49 10.60 -6.56
CA ILE A 317 1.12 10.99 -6.16
C ILE A 317 0.27 9.75 -5.82
N CYS A 318 0.59 8.98 -4.77
CA CYS A 318 0.11 7.58 -4.77
C CYS A 318 -0.64 7.01 -3.57
N SER A 319 -0.45 7.51 -2.36
CA SER A 319 -1.12 6.98 -1.17
C SER A 319 -2.57 7.53 -0.97
N ILE A 320 -3.12 8.20 -2.00
CA ILE A 320 -4.43 8.90 -2.00
C ILE A 320 -5.28 8.58 -3.25
N GLY A 321 -4.66 8.45 -4.43
CA GLY A 321 -5.39 8.45 -5.71
C GLY A 321 -6.34 7.28 -5.94
N TRP A 322 -6.15 6.17 -5.24
CA TRP A 322 -7.05 5.01 -5.29
C TRP A 322 -8.13 5.03 -4.19
N GLU A 323 -7.97 5.87 -3.18
CA GLU A 323 -8.96 6.10 -2.10
C GLU A 323 -10.14 6.97 -2.59
N LEU A 324 -10.32 7.07 -3.92
CA LEU A 324 -11.13 8.04 -4.67
C LEU A 324 -11.74 7.42 -5.95
N ILE A 325 -12.18 6.17 -5.88
CA ILE A 325 -12.74 5.41 -7.01
C ILE A 325 -14.10 4.76 -6.67
N ASP A 326 -15.17 5.38 -7.16
CA ASP A 326 -16.56 4.93 -7.14
C ASP A 326 -16.72 3.52 -7.74
N PRO A 327 -17.35 2.55 -7.04
CA PRO A 327 -17.56 1.20 -7.55
C PRO A 327 -18.42 1.13 -8.83
N LEU A 328 -19.22 2.17 -9.13
CA LEU A 328 -20.08 2.25 -10.33
C LEU A 328 -19.35 2.79 -11.56
N ASN A 329 -18.62 3.91 -11.46
CA ASN A 329 -17.95 4.57 -12.58
C ASN A 329 -16.43 4.29 -12.66
N ARG A 330 -15.84 3.69 -11.62
CA ARG A 330 -14.46 3.15 -11.52
C ARG A 330 -13.33 4.12 -11.91
N ASN A 331 -13.58 5.42 -11.82
CA ASN A 331 -12.62 6.49 -12.15
C ASN A 331 -12.89 7.86 -11.49
N ASP A 332 -14.01 8.03 -10.78
CA ASP A 332 -14.39 9.27 -10.09
C ASP A 332 -14.57 8.95 -8.60
N PRO A 333 -14.41 9.89 -7.65
CA PRO A 333 -14.59 9.60 -6.22
C PRO A 333 -16.05 9.31 -5.82
N GLU A 334 -16.25 8.70 -4.65
CA GLU A 334 -17.55 8.70 -3.99
C GLU A 334 -18.02 10.13 -3.77
N GLU A 335 -19.26 10.41 -4.11
CA GLU A 335 -19.82 11.75 -4.03
C GLU A 335 -20.35 12.00 -2.61
N CYS A 336 -19.50 12.58 -1.77
CA CYS A 336 -19.81 13.00 -0.41
C CYS A 336 -20.34 14.44 -0.37
N CYS A 337 -19.80 15.35 -1.18
CA CYS A 337 -20.11 16.78 -1.13
C CYS A 337 -21.54 17.12 -1.55
N HIS A 338 -22.06 16.46 -2.59
CA HIS A 338 -23.30 16.85 -3.26
C HIS A 338 -24.53 15.99 -2.90
N ARG A 339 -24.35 14.95 -2.07
CA ARG A 339 -25.46 14.09 -1.65
C ARG A 339 -26.10 14.55 -0.33
N PRO A 340 -27.44 14.44 -0.19
CA PRO A 340 -28.11 14.72 1.09
C PRO A 340 -27.69 13.69 2.14
N PRO A 341 -27.71 14.02 3.45
CA PRO A 341 -27.13 13.15 4.50
C PRO A 341 -27.64 11.70 4.53
N HIS A 342 -28.89 11.45 4.15
CA HIS A 342 -29.48 10.10 4.11
C HIS A 342 -29.09 9.28 2.87
N LEU A 343 -28.38 9.86 1.90
CA LEU A 343 -27.80 9.19 0.73
C LEU A 343 -26.26 9.29 0.68
N LYS A 344 -25.62 9.91 1.69
CA LYS A 344 -24.17 9.86 1.84
C LYS A 344 -23.75 8.45 2.23
N ASN A 345 -22.58 8.04 1.73
CA ASN A 345 -21.91 6.84 2.23
C ASN A 345 -21.56 7.05 3.73
N PRO A 346 -21.81 6.09 4.64
CA PRO A 346 -21.47 6.23 6.07
C PRO A 346 -19.99 6.54 6.35
N TYR A 347 -19.12 6.33 5.38
CA TYR A 347 -17.69 6.65 5.44
C TYR A 347 -17.32 8.07 4.97
N CYS A 348 -18.28 8.88 4.51
CA CYS A 348 -18.00 10.25 4.10
C CYS A 348 -17.46 11.11 5.25
N ASN A 349 -16.36 11.82 4.98
CA ASN A 349 -15.70 12.75 5.90
C ASN A 349 -15.05 13.87 5.07
N GLU A 350 -15.89 14.56 4.29
CA GLU A 350 -15.49 15.56 3.30
C GLU A 350 -14.53 16.64 3.82
N ILE A 351 -13.68 17.15 2.93
CA ILE A 351 -12.79 18.28 3.21
C ILE A 351 -13.52 19.56 2.81
N LEU A 352 -13.92 20.36 3.79
CA LEU A 352 -14.57 21.65 3.54
C LEU A 352 -13.56 22.66 2.95
N ILE A 353 -14.01 23.42 1.96
CA ILE A 353 -13.24 24.55 1.39
C ILE A 353 -13.79 25.84 2.01
N PRO A 354 -12.94 26.72 2.56
CA PRO A 354 -13.39 27.99 3.13
C PRO A 354 -13.79 28.99 2.03
N GLU A 355 -14.78 29.83 2.31
CA GLU A 355 -15.37 30.80 1.36
C GLU A 355 -14.40 31.89 0.85
N ASP A 356 -13.22 32.00 1.46
CA ASP A 356 -12.14 32.92 1.08
C ASP A 356 -11.01 32.25 0.26
N ASP A 357 -11.12 30.96 -0.10
CA ASP A 357 -10.07 30.25 -0.85
C ASP A 357 -9.73 30.92 -2.17
N TYR A 358 -8.46 31.28 -2.35
CA TYR A 358 -8.00 32.07 -3.49
C TYR A 358 -8.20 31.36 -4.84
N PHE A 359 -8.29 30.02 -4.85
CA PHE A 359 -8.39 29.20 -6.05
C PHE A 359 -9.78 28.60 -6.23
N TYR A 360 -10.26 27.83 -5.25
CA TYR A 360 -11.50 27.06 -5.38
C TYR A 360 -12.76 27.94 -5.45
N ARG A 361 -12.74 29.14 -4.85
CA ARG A 361 -13.80 30.14 -4.97
C ARG A 361 -14.02 30.59 -6.41
N LEU A 362 -12.97 30.60 -7.25
CA LEU A 362 -13.06 30.94 -8.69
C LEU A 362 -13.89 29.93 -9.50
N PHE A 363 -14.14 28.75 -8.92
CA PHE A 363 -14.90 27.65 -9.51
C PHE A 363 -16.17 27.30 -8.71
N ASN A 364 -16.51 28.08 -7.67
CA ASN A 364 -17.61 27.82 -6.73
C ASN A 364 -17.53 26.43 -6.05
N VAL A 365 -16.33 25.93 -5.79
CA VAL A 365 -16.10 24.66 -5.09
C VAL A 365 -16.04 24.94 -3.59
N LYS A 366 -16.97 24.35 -2.82
CA LYS A 366 -17.09 24.53 -1.35
C LYS A 366 -16.65 23.30 -0.54
N CYS A 367 -16.29 22.22 -1.21
CA CYS A 367 -16.06 20.90 -0.62
C CYS A 367 -15.25 20.02 -1.58
N MET A 368 -14.39 19.15 -1.04
CA MET A 368 -13.76 18.05 -1.76
C MET A 368 -14.20 16.71 -1.16
N ASP A 369 -14.57 15.78 -2.03
CA ASP A 369 -15.04 14.45 -1.67
C ASP A 369 -13.93 13.63 -0.98
N PHE A 370 -14.21 13.09 0.21
CA PHE A 370 -13.25 12.29 0.98
C PHE A 370 -13.98 11.20 1.76
N VAL A 371 -13.46 9.98 1.73
CA VAL A 371 -13.96 8.84 2.53
C VAL A 371 -12.91 8.36 3.54
N ARG A 372 -13.40 7.96 4.71
CA ARG A 372 -12.63 7.28 5.76
C ARG A 372 -12.20 5.87 5.33
N ALA A 373 -11.08 5.41 5.87
CA ALA A 373 -10.66 4.03 5.73
C ALA A 373 -11.58 3.07 6.48
N PHE A 374 -11.67 1.83 6.00
CA PHE A 374 -12.39 0.75 6.66
C PHE A 374 -11.79 0.43 8.03
N PRO A 375 -12.60 0.15 9.07
CA PRO A 375 -12.11 -0.38 10.33
C PRO A 375 -11.59 -1.81 10.13
N ALA A 376 -10.43 -2.12 10.70
CA ALA A 376 -9.84 -3.44 10.67
C ALA A 376 -10.38 -4.35 11.76
N VAL A 377 -10.22 -5.65 11.54
CA VAL A 377 -10.35 -6.66 12.58
C VAL A 377 -8.97 -6.90 13.20
N ARG A 378 -8.78 -6.52 14.47
CA ARG A 378 -7.56 -6.85 15.23
C ARG A 378 -7.45 -8.39 15.36
N PRO A 379 -6.27 -9.03 15.32
CA PRO A 379 -6.15 -10.50 15.47
C PRO A 379 -6.83 -11.02 16.75
N GLY A 380 -7.53 -12.14 16.65
CA GLY A 380 -8.44 -12.62 17.71
C GLY A 380 -9.69 -11.75 17.91
N CYS A 381 -10.04 -10.88 16.94
CA CYS A 381 -11.19 -9.98 16.99
C CYS A 381 -11.27 -9.09 18.24
N ARG A 382 -10.11 -8.68 18.76
CA ARG A 382 -9.98 -7.82 19.96
C ARG A 382 -10.67 -6.46 19.76
N LEU A 383 -11.32 -6.01 20.83
CA LEU A 383 -11.98 -4.70 20.94
C LEU A 383 -10.95 -3.56 21.14
N GLY A 384 -11.39 -2.31 21.00
CA GLY A 384 -10.56 -1.10 21.10
C GLY A 384 -10.95 -0.02 20.08
N SER A 385 -10.13 1.02 19.94
CA SER A 385 -10.39 2.10 18.96
C SER A 385 -10.25 1.64 17.50
N ARG A 386 -10.77 2.47 16.58
CA ARG A 386 -10.63 2.31 15.14
C ARG A 386 -9.16 2.22 14.75
N VAL A 387 -8.80 1.21 13.99
CA VAL A 387 -7.51 1.11 13.29
C VAL A 387 -7.77 0.65 11.85
N PRO A 388 -7.22 1.30 10.81
CA PRO A 388 -7.36 0.83 9.43
C PRO A 388 -6.53 -0.42 9.14
N PHE A 389 -6.80 -1.08 8.01
CA PHE A 389 -6.00 -2.22 7.53
C PHE A 389 -5.30 -1.94 6.19
N ASN A 390 -4.20 -2.65 6.00
CA ASN A 390 -3.43 -2.67 4.76
C ASN A 390 -3.97 -3.75 3.82
N LEU A 391 -4.04 -3.47 2.52
CA LEU A 391 -4.37 -4.46 1.50
C LEU A 391 -3.12 -5.20 0.98
N LEU A 392 -1.91 -4.69 1.22
CA LEU A 392 -0.64 -5.31 0.84
C LEU A 392 0.04 -6.04 2.01
N THR A 393 1.20 -6.66 1.77
CA THR A 393 2.03 -7.29 2.82
C THR A 393 2.90 -6.25 3.54
N GLY A 394 3.49 -6.62 4.68
CA GLY A 394 4.35 -5.73 5.49
C GLY A 394 5.83 -5.72 5.12
N VAL A 395 6.23 -6.49 4.11
CA VAL A 395 7.63 -6.72 3.72
C VAL A 395 7.82 -6.42 2.25
N LEU A 396 9.04 -6.06 1.85
CA LEU A 396 9.38 -5.92 0.44
C LEU A 396 9.41 -7.32 -0.20
N ASP A 397 8.32 -7.70 -0.86
CA ASP A 397 8.16 -8.97 -1.58
C ASP A 397 7.67 -8.82 -3.04
N GLY A 398 7.74 -7.61 -3.58
CA GLY A 398 7.48 -7.31 -4.97
C GLY A 398 5.99 -7.39 -5.33
N ASN A 399 5.10 -6.99 -4.43
CA ASN A 399 3.65 -6.87 -4.67
C ASN A 399 3.35 -6.10 -5.95
N THR A 400 4.13 -5.06 -6.25
CA THR A 400 4.08 -4.29 -7.50
C THR A 400 4.23 -5.12 -8.79
N VAL A 401 4.95 -6.23 -8.73
CA VAL A 401 5.23 -7.12 -9.87
C VAL A 401 4.37 -8.39 -9.82
N TYR A 402 4.20 -8.98 -8.63
CA TYR A 402 3.65 -10.33 -8.44
C TYR A 402 2.22 -10.37 -7.88
N GLY A 403 1.82 -9.33 -7.15
CA GLY A 403 0.50 -9.20 -6.55
C GLY A 403 0.21 -10.13 -5.36
N ILE A 404 -0.80 -9.72 -4.61
CA ILE A 404 -1.13 -10.22 -3.25
C ILE A 404 -1.94 -11.53 -3.20
N THR A 405 -2.38 -12.08 -4.33
CA THR A 405 -3.09 -13.37 -4.36
C THR A 405 -2.55 -14.29 -5.43
N GLU A 406 -2.54 -15.60 -5.14
CA GLU A 406 -2.10 -16.64 -6.07
C GLU A 406 -2.93 -16.64 -7.37
N THR A 407 -4.23 -16.36 -7.26
CA THR A 407 -5.15 -16.25 -8.42
C THR A 407 -4.80 -15.09 -9.34
N PHE A 408 -4.42 -13.93 -8.78
CA PHE A 408 -4.00 -12.77 -9.57
C PHE A 408 -2.56 -12.93 -10.11
N ALA A 409 -1.64 -13.46 -9.32
CA ALA A 409 -0.30 -13.84 -9.79
C ALA A 409 -0.37 -14.81 -11.00
N ARG A 410 -1.33 -15.75 -10.99
CA ARG A 410 -1.58 -16.66 -12.12
C ARG A 410 -2.20 -15.96 -13.33
N LYS A 411 -3.01 -14.89 -13.15
CA LYS A 411 -3.50 -14.01 -14.24
C LYS A 411 -2.36 -13.26 -14.93
N LEU A 412 -1.33 -12.89 -14.17
CA LEU A 412 -0.15 -12.17 -14.66
C LEU A 412 0.88 -13.08 -15.36
N ARG A 413 0.88 -14.39 -15.09
CA ARG A 413 1.78 -15.37 -15.72
C ARG A 413 1.31 -15.84 -17.10
N THR A 414 2.27 -16.29 -17.91
CA THR A 414 2.03 -17.01 -19.17
C THR A 414 1.63 -18.46 -18.94
N GLY A 415 2.08 -19.06 -17.84
CA GLY A 415 2.03 -20.51 -17.60
C GLY A 415 3.07 -21.31 -18.39
N TYR A 416 4.11 -20.64 -18.93
CA TYR A 416 5.22 -21.31 -19.61
C TYR A 416 6.58 -20.61 -19.34
N GLY A 417 7.61 -21.40 -19.00
CA GLY A 417 8.98 -20.93 -18.80
C GLY A 417 9.18 -20.00 -17.59
N GLY A 418 8.24 -19.98 -16.65
CA GLY A 418 8.20 -19.09 -15.49
C GLY A 418 7.78 -17.65 -15.81
N LEU A 419 7.41 -17.34 -17.07
CA LEU A 419 7.33 -15.97 -17.56
C LEU A 419 6.05 -15.24 -17.13
N LEU A 420 6.18 -13.95 -16.84
CA LEU A 420 5.09 -12.99 -16.83
C LEU A 420 4.60 -12.70 -18.26
N ARG A 421 3.30 -12.50 -18.42
CA ARG A 421 2.70 -11.92 -19.63
C ARG A 421 3.27 -10.54 -19.86
N MET A 422 3.46 -10.17 -21.12
CA MET A 422 3.83 -8.83 -21.57
C MET A 422 3.12 -8.51 -22.88
N ASN A 423 3.16 -7.26 -23.33
CA ASN A 423 2.54 -6.76 -24.55
C ASN A 423 3.62 -6.41 -25.60
N PRO A 424 3.83 -7.24 -26.64
CA PRO A 424 4.88 -7.07 -27.66
C PRO A 424 4.51 -6.03 -28.74
N VAL A 425 3.92 -4.90 -28.35
CA VAL A 425 3.36 -3.86 -29.24
C VAL A 425 4.38 -3.21 -30.17
N PHE A 426 5.67 -3.29 -29.85
CA PHE A 426 6.77 -2.75 -30.68
C PHE A 426 7.71 -3.84 -31.21
N SER A 427 7.27 -5.09 -31.26
CA SER A 427 8.06 -6.21 -31.77
C SER A 427 8.51 -6.03 -33.22
N GLU A 428 7.74 -5.32 -34.05
CA GLU A 428 8.12 -4.93 -35.41
C GLU A 428 9.34 -3.98 -35.48
N TYR A 429 9.62 -3.23 -34.40
CA TYR A 429 10.80 -2.36 -34.25
C TYR A 429 11.95 -3.03 -33.48
N GLY A 430 11.77 -4.28 -33.03
CA GLY A 430 12.75 -4.99 -32.19
C GLY A 430 12.90 -4.44 -30.77
N LEU A 431 11.97 -3.59 -30.30
CA LEU A 431 11.98 -3.03 -28.95
C LEU A 431 11.35 -4.00 -27.94
N LYS A 432 11.72 -3.89 -26.66
CA LYS A 432 11.20 -4.74 -25.58
C LYS A 432 9.71 -4.47 -25.31
N ASP A 433 9.03 -5.51 -24.84
CA ASP A 433 7.59 -5.49 -24.55
C ASP A 433 7.20 -4.44 -23.47
N LEU A 434 5.95 -3.99 -23.50
CA LEU A 434 5.32 -3.24 -22.39
C LEU A 434 4.58 -4.21 -21.44
N LEU A 435 4.05 -3.69 -20.33
CA LEU A 435 3.15 -4.46 -19.46
C LEU A 435 1.90 -4.99 -20.22
N PRO A 436 1.25 -6.06 -19.72
CA PRO A 436 -0.04 -6.53 -20.20
C PRO A 436 -1.10 -5.42 -20.30
N LEU A 437 -2.04 -5.60 -21.23
CA LEU A 437 -3.25 -4.78 -21.30
C LEU A 437 -4.30 -5.28 -20.31
N LYS A 438 -4.94 -4.36 -19.60
CA LYS A 438 -6.08 -4.64 -18.71
C LYS A 438 -7.35 -4.80 -19.55
N LEU A 439 -7.76 -6.05 -19.80
CA LEU A 439 -8.83 -6.38 -20.76
C LEU A 439 -10.21 -6.64 -20.11
N ASP A 440 -10.24 -7.02 -18.84
CA ASP A 440 -11.46 -7.34 -18.08
C ASP A 440 -12.17 -6.09 -17.55
N ILE A 441 -11.41 -5.08 -17.11
CA ILE A 441 -11.95 -3.78 -16.70
C ILE A 441 -11.11 -2.65 -17.37
N PRO A 442 -11.28 -2.42 -18.69
CA PRO A 442 -10.36 -1.57 -19.49
C PRO A 442 -10.20 -0.11 -19.07
N ASP A 443 -11.15 0.44 -18.32
CA ASP A 443 -11.15 1.83 -17.86
C ASP A 443 -10.67 1.98 -16.41
N GLU A 444 -10.58 0.92 -15.62
CA GLU A 444 -10.33 1.02 -14.18
C GLU A 444 -8.88 1.41 -13.87
N GLY A 445 -8.72 2.61 -13.32
CA GLY A 445 -7.45 3.18 -12.89
C GLY A 445 -6.79 4.12 -13.90
N CYS A 446 -7.33 4.29 -15.12
CA CYS A 446 -6.79 5.23 -16.09
C CYS A 446 -7.85 5.86 -17.02
N THR A 447 -7.65 7.12 -17.42
CA THR A 447 -8.59 7.86 -18.26
C THR A 447 -8.24 7.69 -19.73
N ARG A 448 -8.84 6.68 -20.38
CA ARG A 448 -8.54 6.33 -21.77
C ARG A 448 -8.91 7.44 -22.78
N PRO A 449 -8.02 7.77 -23.75
CA PRO A 449 -8.32 8.78 -24.77
C PRO A 449 -9.23 8.26 -25.90
N ASN A 450 -9.27 6.94 -26.12
CA ASN A 450 -10.14 6.27 -27.08
C ASN A 450 -10.31 4.78 -26.69
N ARG A 451 -11.22 4.07 -27.36
CA ARG A 451 -11.56 2.67 -27.06
C ARG A 451 -10.49 1.65 -27.44
N SER A 452 -9.54 2.00 -28.30
CA SER A 452 -8.51 1.10 -28.85
C SER A 452 -7.23 1.07 -28.01
N MET A 453 -7.07 2.03 -27.08
CA MET A 453 -6.02 2.01 -26.06
C MET A 453 -6.58 1.39 -24.77
N TYR A 454 -5.69 0.90 -23.90
CA TYR A 454 -6.04 0.21 -22.66
C TYR A 454 -5.13 0.64 -21.52
N CYS A 455 -5.64 0.60 -20.28
CA CYS A 455 -4.78 0.65 -19.10
C CYS A 455 -3.84 -0.56 -19.07
N PHE A 456 -2.70 -0.42 -18.42
CA PHE A 456 -1.77 -1.51 -18.16
C PHE A 456 -2.19 -2.34 -16.93
N GLU A 457 -1.72 -3.57 -16.84
CA GLU A 457 -1.95 -4.49 -15.73
C GLU A 457 -0.60 -5.03 -15.20
N ALA A 458 -0.45 -5.04 -13.88
CA ALA A 458 0.73 -5.50 -13.14
C ALA A 458 0.29 -6.04 -11.76
N GLY A 459 1.24 -6.37 -10.87
CA GLY A 459 0.97 -6.92 -9.53
C GLY A 459 0.13 -6.02 -8.61
N GLU A 460 0.16 -4.71 -8.80
CA GLU A 460 -0.55 -3.73 -7.97
C GLU A 460 -1.41 -2.78 -8.83
N ILE A 461 -2.57 -2.38 -8.30
CA ILE A 461 -3.69 -1.79 -9.07
C ILE A 461 -3.46 -0.33 -9.49
N ARG A 462 -2.66 0.43 -8.73
CA ARG A 462 -2.29 1.82 -9.03
C ARG A 462 -1.17 1.95 -10.06
N VAL A 463 -0.73 0.88 -10.73
CA VAL A 463 0.32 0.92 -11.79
C VAL A 463 0.09 1.98 -12.89
N ASN A 464 -1.16 2.42 -13.10
CA ASN A 464 -1.52 3.47 -14.07
C ASN A 464 -1.66 4.88 -13.47
N GLU A 465 -1.47 5.06 -12.15
CA GLU A 465 -1.70 6.33 -11.45
C GLU A 465 -0.94 7.47 -12.12
N GLN A 466 0.34 7.27 -12.44
CA GLN A 466 1.11 8.20 -13.25
C GLN A 466 2.13 7.44 -14.12
N LEU A 467 2.45 7.99 -15.29
CA LEU A 467 3.18 7.29 -16.34
C LEU A 467 4.53 6.71 -15.91
N VAL A 468 5.33 7.40 -15.09
CA VAL A 468 6.68 6.94 -14.75
C VAL A 468 6.67 5.88 -13.64
N LEU A 469 5.57 5.74 -12.89
CA LEU A 469 5.31 4.55 -12.08
C LEU A 469 5.07 3.34 -13.01
N THR A 470 4.25 3.49 -14.06
CA THR A 470 4.10 2.46 -15.10
C THR A 470 5.46 2.07 -15.71
N CYS A 471 6.39 3.02 -15.86
CA CYS A 471 7.77 2.70 -16.27
C CYS A 471 8.49 1.78 -15.27
N MET A 472 8.43 2.05 -13.96
CA MET A 472 9.07 1.22 -12.93
C MET A 472 8.50 -0.21 -12.88
N HIS A 473 7.17 -0.36 -12.93
CA HIS A 473 6.55 -1.69 -13.02
C HIS A 473 6.95 -2.43 -14.32
N THR A 474 7.01 -1.72 -15.45
CA THR A 474 7.48 -2.30 -16.73
C THR A 474 8.93 -2.75 -16.65
N LEU A 475 9.81 -1.96 -16.01
CA LEU A 475 11.23 -2.27 -15.84
C LEU A 475 11.44 -3.56 -15.05
N MET A 476 10.76 -3.73 -13.92
CA MET A 476 10.91 -4.91 -13.08
C MET A 476 10.21 -6.17 -13.65
N ALA A 477 9.11 -6.00 -14.39
CA ALA A 477 8.49 -7.11 -15.13
C ALA A 477 9.39 -7.60 -16.29
N ARG A 478 10.09 -6.68 -16.98
CA ARG A 478 11.15 -7.03 -17.95
C ARG A 478 12.30 -7.79 -17.28
N GLU A 479 12.78 -7.34 -16.13
CA GLU A 479 13.89 -7.98 -15.41
C GLU A 479 13.56 -9.41 -14.96
N HIS A 480 12.34 -9.64 -14.45
CA HIS A 480 11.85 -10.99 -14.17
C HIS A 480 11.88 -11.87 -15.44
N ASN A 481 11.32 -11.40 -16.55
CA ASN A 481 11.32 -12.15 -17.81
C ASN A 481 12.71 -12.33 -18.42
N ARG A 482 13.68 -11.47 -18.11
CA ARG A 482 15.09 -11.64 -18.48
C ARG A 482 15.73 -12.78 -17.68
N ILE A 483 15.60 -12.74 -16.36
CA ILE A 483 16.17 -13.75 -15.44
C ILE A 483 15.55 -15.13 -15.70
N ALA A 484 14.21 -15.23 -15.82
CA ALA A 484 13.52 -16.50 -16.07
C ALA A 484 13.97 -17.17 -17.38
N LYS A 485 14.12 -16.40 -18.47
CA LYS A 485 14.65 -16.91 -19.77
C LYS A 485 16.06 -17.46 -19.63
N THR A 486 16.93 -16.83 -18.84
CA THR A 486 18.29 -17.30 -18.58
C THR A 486 18.31 -18.52 -17.65
N LEU A 487 17.47 -18.56 -16.61
CA LEU A 487 17.35 -19.72 -15.72
C LEU A 487 16.81 -20.96 -16.45
N LEU A 488 15.87 -20.81 -17.40
CA LEU A 488 15.40 -21.91 -18.26
C LEU A 488 16.52 -22.47 -19.16
N GLN A 489 17.48 -21.65 -19.57
CA GLN A 489 18.65 -22.10 -20.35
C GLN A 489 19.69 -22.82 -19.47
N ILE A 490 19.84 -22.39 -18.22
CA ILE A 490 20.79 -22.97 -17.25
C ILE A 490 20.24 -24.27 -16.64
N ASN A 491 18.94 -24.29 -16.32
CA ASN A 491 18.22 -25.43 -15.73
C ASN A 491 17.04 -25.88 -16.61
N PRO A 492 17.27 -26.52 -17.78
CA PRO A 492 16.17 -26.98 -18.67
C PRO A 492 15.25 -28.06 -18.08
N HIS A 493 15.51 -28.50 -16.85
CA HIS A 493 14.75 -29.50 -16.11
C HIS A 493 13.79 -28.90 -15.06
N TRP A 494 13.87 -27.58 -14.81
CA TRP A 494 12.93 -26.87 -13.94
C TRP A 494 11.59 -26.65 -14.65
N ASP A 495 10.49 -26.75 -13.91
CA ASP A 495 9.14 -26.50 -14.40
C ASP A 495 8.75 -25.01 -14.31
N ASP A 496 7.56 -24.65 -14.81
CA ASP A 496 7.06 -23.27 -14.81
C ASP A 496 6.98 -22.66 -13.40
N GLU A 497 6.61 -23.46 -12.40
CA GLU A 497 6.49 -22.99 -11.02
C GLU A 497 7.87 -22.77 -10.38
N THR A 498 8.81 -23.69 -10.57
CA THR A 498 10.18 -23.54 -10.07
C THR A 498 10.87 -22.34 -10.71
N LEU A 499 10.75 -22.18 -12.04
CA LEU A 499 11.28 -21.03 -12.77
C LEU A 499 10.66 -19.71 -12.27
N TYR A 500 9.32 -19.66 -12.11
CA TYR A 500 8.64 -18.47 -11.60
C TYR A 500 9.08 -18.12 -10.17
N GLN A 501 9.12 -19.08 -9.24
CA GLN A 501 9.40 -18.80 -7.83
C GLN A 501 10.88 -18.53 -7.55
N GLU A 502 11.82 -19.18 -8.25
CA GLU A 502 13.25 -18.82 -8.19
C GLU A 502 13.49 -17.41 -8.74
N THR A 503 12.93 -17.11 -9.93
CA THR A 503 13.01 -15.77 -10.53
C THR A 503 12.40 -14.71 -9.61
N ARG A 504 11.22 -14.99 -9.03
CA ARG A 504 10.56 -14.12 -8.04
C ARG A 504 11.46 -13.90 -6.82
N ARG A 505 12.07 -14.95 -6.23
CA ARG A 505 12.98 -14.77 -5.08
C ARG A 505 14.18 -13.88 -5.44
N ILE A 506 14.76 -14.06 -6.62
CA ILE A 506 15.90 -13.25 -7.09
C ILE A 506 15.50 -11.78 -7.30
N VAL A 507 14.39 -11.50 -8.01
CA VAL A 507 13.94 -10.11 -8.25
C VAL A 507 13.55 -9.40 -6.95
N ILE A 508 12.94 -10.11 -5.99
CA ILE A 508 12.69 -9.57 -4.65
C ILE A 508 14.01 -9.22 -3.96
N ALA A 509 15.04 -10.08 -4.05
CA ALA A 509 16.35 -9.79 -3.49
C ALA A 509 17.04 -8.59 -4.17
N GLN A 510 16.84 -8.39 -5.47
CA GLN A 510 17.30 -7.18 -6.18
C GLN A 510 16.60 -5.92 -5.65
N ILE A 511 15.28 -5.96 -5.45
CA ILE A 511 14.49 -4.86 -4.88
C ILE A 511 14.95 -4.55 -3.45
N GLN A 512 15.05 -5.56 -2.59
CA GLN A 512 15.56 -5.42 -1.22
C GLN A 512 16.97 -4.84 -1.20
N HIS A 513 17.87 -5.33 -2.06
CA HIS A 513 19.24 -4.85 -2.14
C HIS A 513 19.31 -3.39 -2.61
N ILE A 514 18.69 -3.01 -3.74
CA ILE A 514 18.71 -1.63 -4.26
C ILE A 514 18.12 -0.66 -3.23
N THR A 515 17.02 -1.02 -2.56
CA THR A 515 16.37 -0.15 -1.59
C THR A 515 17.29 0.16 -0.39
N TYR A 516 17.98 -0.82 0.18
CA TYR A 516 18.84 -0.60 1.35
C TYR A 516 20.26 -0.15 0.98
N ASN A 517 20.74 -0.43 -0.24
CA ASN A 517 22.08 -0.06 -0.72
C ASN A 517 22.14 1.32 -1.39
N GLU A 518 21.09 1.72 -2.12
CA GLU A 518 21.10 2.93 -2.95
C GLU A 518 20.04 3.96 -2.53
N PHE A 519 18.83 3.56 -2.12
CA PHE A 519 17.73 4.49 -1.78
C PHE A 519 17.77 4.99 -0.32
N LEU A 520 17.74 4.10 0.67
CA LEU A 520 17.71 4.49 2.08
C LEU A 520 18.91 5.33 2.55
N PRO A 521 20.17 5.11 2.09
CA PRO A 521 21.29 5.98 2.45
C PRO A 521 21.10 7.45 2.03
N ILE A 522 20.44 7.70 0.89
CA ILE A 522 20.12 9.05 0.40
C ILE A 522 19.05 9.68 1.31
N LEU A 523 18.03 8.91 1.68
CA LEU A 523 16.92 9.42 2.49
C LEU A 523 17.31 9.71 3.94
N LEU A 524 18.09 8.83 4.57
CA LEU A 524 18.29 8.80 6.02
C LEU A 524 19.66 9.33 6.47
N GLY A 525 20.65 9.36 5.56
CA GLY A 525 22.04 9.61 5.90
C GLY A 525 22.70 8.45 6.68
N LYS A 526 24.03 8.51 6.80
CA LYS A 526 24.86 7.43 7.35
C LYS A 526 24.47 7.08 8.81
N ASP A 527 24.34 8.10 9.66
CA ASP A 527 24.26 7.91 11.10
C ASP A 527 22.92 7.28 11.52
N VAL A 528 21.84 7.57 10.79
CA VAL A 528 20.53 6.91 10.98
C VAL A 528 20.56 5.48 10.43
N MET A 529 21.19 5.24 9.28
CA MET A 529 21.38 3.89 8.73
C MET A 529 22.16 2.98 9.69
N GLU A 530 23.17 3.52 10.39
CA GLU A 530 23.90 2.81 11.45
C GLU A 530 23.04 2.61 12.70
N LYS A 531 22.40 3.67 13.23
CA LYS A 531 21.56 3.63 14.45
C LYS A 531 20.44 2.60 14.37
N PHE A 532 19.80 2.43 13.21
CA PHE A 532 18.65 1.53 13.02
C PHE A 532 19.02 0.15 12.45
N GLY A 533 20.32 -0.15 12.27
CA GLY A 533 20.77 -1.45 11.76
C GLY A 533 20.37 -1.70 10.31
N LEU A 534 20.37 -0.67 9.47
CA LEU A 534 19.93 -0.71 8.07
C LEU A 534 21.08 -0.94 7.08
N LEU A 535 22.34 -0.79 7.51
CA LEU A 535 23.49 -1.11 6.68
C LEU A 535 23.51 -2.59 6.26
N LEU A 536 23.83 -2.82 4.99
CA LEU A 536 24.00 -4.15 4.41
C LEU A 536 25.41 -4.69 4.68
N GLU A 537 25.53 -6.01 4.74
CA GLU A 537 26.83 -6.65 4.93
C GLU A 537 27.68 -6.52 3.66
N LYS A 538 28.96 -6.16 3.84
CA LYS A 538 29.84 -5.79 2.73
C LYS A 538 30.71 -6.96 2.28
N ASN A 539 30.83 -7.14 0.97
CA ASN A 539 31.76 -8.10 0.40
C ASN A 539 33.21 -7.66 0.65
N VAL A 540 33.88 -8.29 1.62
CA VAL A 540 35.29 -8.01 1.95
C VAL A 540 36.21 -8.52 0.83
N ARG A 541 36.48 -7.66 -0.13
CA ARG A 541 37.67 -7.75 -0.99
C ARG A 541 38.72 -6.80 -0.44
N ASP A 542 39.95 -7.27 -0.28
CA ASP A 542 41.01 -6.40 0.20
C ASP A 542 41.48 -5.42 -0.89
N LYS A 543 42.36 -4.48 -0.51
CA LYS A 543 42.86 -3.41 -1.40
C LYS A 543 43.72 -3.93 -2.57
N PHE A 544 44.01 -5.24 -2.61
CA PHE A 544 44.75 -5.92 -3.67
C PHE A 544 43.84 -6.85 -4.50
N GLY A 545 42.54 -6.88 -4.24
CA GLY A 545 41.57 -7.74 -4.92
C GLY A 545 41.61 -9.21 -4.45
N ILE A 546 42.33 -9.52 -3.37
CA ILE A 546 42.42 -10.86 -2.80
C ILE A 546 41.22 -11.08 -1.87
N PHE A 547 40.64 -12.28 -1.94
CA PHE A 547 39.60 -12.72 -1.02
C PHE A 547 40.26 -13.12 0.31
N ARG A 548 40.29 -12.19 1.28
CA ARG A 548 40.71 -12.48 2.65
C ARG A 548 39.50 -12.38 3.56
N ILE A 549 39.20 -13.47 4.27
CA ILE A 549 38.22 -13.49 5.35
C ILE A 549 38.85 -12.72 6.53
N ILE A 550 38.64 -11.41 6.56
CA ILE A 550 39.15 -10.53 7.62
C ILE A 550 38.15 -10.40 8.77
N ASP A 551 36.85 -10.44 8.47
CA ASP A 551 35.77 -10.47 9.47
C ASP A 551 34.84 -11.67 9.24
N SER A 552 34.27 -12.19 10.33
CA SER A 552 33.56 -13.47 10.36
C SER A 552 32.07 -13.40 10.00
N LYS A 553 31.56 -12.25 9.55
CA LYS A 553 30.18 -12.07 9.09
C LYS A 553 30.10 -11.91 7.57
N THR A 554 29.70 -12.97 6.89
CA THR A 554 29.42 -12.98 5.44
C THR A 554 27.92 -13.00 5.13
N TYR A 555 27.11 -13.55 6.03
CA TYR A 555 25.64 -13.44 6.07
C TYR A 555 25.22 -12.44 7.16
N TRP A 556 24.02 -11.89 7.04
CA TRP A 556 23.39 -11.09 8.09
C TRP A 556 22.51 -11.98 8.96
N ASP A 557 22.67 -11.92 10.28
CA ASP A 557 22.06 -12.84 11.25
C ASP A 557 20.95 -12.19 12.12
N GLY A 558 20.54 -10.96 11.80
CA GLY A 558 19.65 -10.14 12.64
C GLY A 558 18.13 -10.38 12.51
N TYR A 559 17.67 -11.52 11.97
CA TYR A 559 16.24 -11.86 11.96
C TYR A 559 15.74 -12.12 13.39
N ASP A 560 14.56 -11.58 13.69
CA ASP A 560 13.99 -11.54 15.02
C ASP A 560 12.49 -11.86 14.97
N GLU A 561 12.13 -13.07 15.37
CA GLU A 561 10.74 -13.55 15.38
C GLU A 561 9.84 -12.84 16.41
N SER A 562 10.38 -11.97 17.26
CA SER A 562 9.61 -11.09 18.14
C SER A 562 9.26 -9.74 17.48
N VAL A 563 9.92 -9.37 16.38
CA VAL A 563 9.60 -8.17 15.61
C VAL A 563 8.38 -8.39 14.72
N ASN A 564 7.46 -7.44 14.75
CA ASN A 564 6.33 -7.38 13.84
C ASN A 564 6.72 -6.60 12.57
N PRO A 565 6.75 -7.24 11.38
CA PRO A 565 6.99 -6.55 10.12
C PRO A 565 5.75 -5.84 9.54
N ALA A 566 4.62 -5.74 10.25
CA ALA A 566 3.46 -5.01 9.76
C ALA A 566 3.79 -3.53 9.46
N VAL A 567 3.05 -2.93 8.51
CA VAL A 567 3.22 -1.53 8.16
C VAL A 567 2.71 -0.64 9.28
N ILE A 568 3.48 0.38 9.63
CA ILE A 568 3.18 1.38 10.65
C ILE A 568 2.17 2.40 10.10
N ASP A 569 1.17 2.72 10.90
CA ASP A 569 0.11 3.67 10.59
C ASP A 569 0.64 5.06 10.21
N ALA A 570 1.56 5.60 11.02
CA ALA A 570 2.23 6.88 10.79
C ALA A 570 3.21 6.86 9.62
N PHE A 571 3.72 5.69 9.22
CA PHE A 571 4.54 5.54 8.01
C PHE A 571 3.66 5.68 6.76
N ALA A 572 2.58 4.89 6.69
CA ALA A 572 1.68 4.84 5.52
C ALA A 572 0.77 6.07 5.35
N SER A 573 0.38 6.74 6.45
CA SER A 573 -0.50 7.91 6.41
C SER A 573 0.23 9.25 6.40
N ALA A 574 1.51 9.29 6.83
CA ALA A 574 2.28 10.53 6.91
C ALA A 574 3.74 10.38 6.45
N ALA A 575 4.62 9.72 7.21
CA ALA A 575 6.06 9.88 7.04
C ALA A 575 6.57 9.45 5.66
N PHE A 576 6.15 8.29 5.12
CA PHE A 576 6.60 7.85 3.79
C PHE A 576 5.98 8.65 2.63
N ARG A 577 5.01 9.52 2.93
CA ARG A 577 4.43 10.51 2.01
C ARG A 577 5.27 11.79 1.92
N PHE A 578 6.48 11.84 2.47
CA PHE A 578 7.43 12.94 2.28
C PHE A 578 7.68 13.25 0.80
N GLY A 579 7.65 12.23 -0.06
CA GLY A 579 7.83 12.35 -1.50
C GLY A 579 6.84 13.28 -2.22
N HIS A 580 5.73 13.64 -1.56
CA HIS A 580 4.81 14.68 -2.05
C HIS A 580 5.38 16.11 -1.95
N SER A 581 6.54 16.33 -1.31
CA SER A 581 7.29 17.61 -1.35
C SER A 581 8.34 17.66 -2.45
N LEU A 582 8.98 16.52 -2.74
CA LEU A 582 9.92 16.37 -3.86
C LEU A 582 9.28 16.58 -5.25
N LEU A 583 7.96 16.79 -5.29
CA LEU A 583 7.03 16.92 -6.41
C LEU A 583 7.13 18.26 -7.17
N PRO A 584 7.46 18.24 -8.48
CA PRO A 584 7.46 19.42 -9.34
C PRO A 584 6.60 19.24 -10.63
N THR A 585 6.71 20.15 -11.61
CA THR A 585 5.57 20.62 -12.45
C THR A 585 5.26 19.96 -13.83
N ALA A 586 6.20 19.82 -14.78
CA ALA A 586 6.07 19.08 -16.06
C ALA A 586 7.19 18.05 -16.39
N VAL A 587 6.89 16.73 -16.40
CA VAL A 587 7.83 15.60 -16.61
C VAL A 587 8.68 15.78 -17.86
N GLU A 588 9.99 15.57 -17.78
CA GLU A 588 10.87 15.61 -18.95
C GLU A 588 11.08 14.26 -19.62
N ARG A 589 11.31 14.33 -20.93
CA ARG A 589 11.81 13.24 -21.77
C ARG A 589 13.22 13.60 -22.24
N TRP A 590 14.16 12.68 -22.13
CA TRP A 590 15.57 12.89 -22.45
C TRP A 590 16.05 11.88 -23.49
N SER A 591 16.86 12.35 -24.44
CA SER A 591 17.49 11.51 -25.46
C SER A 591 18.66 10.72 -24.89
N LYS A 592 19.00 9.59 -25.51
CA LYS A 592 20.14 8.75 -25.13
C LYS A 592 21.51 9.45 -25.11
N ALA A 593 21.61 10.62 -25.74
CA ALA A 593 22.77 11.50 -25.68
C ALA A 593 22.82 12.40 -24.42
N HIS A 594 21.98 12.11 -23.41
CA HIS A 594 21.75 12.93 -22.22
C HIS A 594 21.42 14.40 -22.56
N LYS A 595 20.43 14.60 -23.45
CA LYS A 595 19.87 15.92 -23.76
C LYS A 595 18.34 15.91 -23.66
N PHE A 596 17.77 16.92 -23.00
CA PHE A 596 16.34 17.23 -22.98
C PHE A 596 15.73 17.17 -24.40
N ILE A 597 14.52 16.61 -24.51
CA ILE A 597 13.71 16.58 -25.73
C ILE A 597 12.49 17.49 -25.57
N ALA A 598 11.69 17.26 -24.52
CA ALA A 598 10.45 17.97 -24.23
C ALA A 598 9.99 17.70 -22.80
N SER A 599 9.10 18.55 -22.27
CA SER A 599 8.39 18.32 -21.01
C SER A 599 6.86 18.27 -21.18
N LYS A 600 6.14 17.71 -20.20
CA LYS A 600 4.66 17.63 -20.17
C LYS A 600 4.11 17.67 -18.74
N ARG A 601 3.15 18.57 -18.46
CA ARG A 601 2.56 18.80 -17.12
C ARG A 601 2.17 17.50 -16.42
N LEU A 602 2.47 17.43 -15.12
CA LEU A 602 2.16 16.31 -14.25
C LEU A 602 0.66 15.98 -14.27
N SER A 603 -0.22 16.97 -14.11
CA SER A 603 -1.68 16.79 -14.19
C SER A 603 -2.22 16.40 -15.58
N ASP A 604 -1.34 16.26 -16.59
CA ASP A 604 -1.65 15.70 -17.91
C ASP A 604 -0.97 14.34 -18.18
N LEU A 605 -0.29 13.77 -17.19
CA LEU A 605 0.28 12.42 -17.16
C LEU A 605 -0.30 11.53 -16.04
N ILE A 606 -0.85 12.14 -14.98
CA ILE A 606 -1.74 11.47 -14.02
C ILE A 606 -2.86 10.73 -14.77
N ARG A 607 -3.01 9.43 -14.48
CA ARG A 607 -3.96 8.46 -15.04
C ARG A 607 -3.95 8.38 -16.57
N ARG A 608 -2.84 8.76 -17.20
CA ARG A 608 -2.68 8.84 -18.66
C ARG A 608 -1.32 8.28 -19.13
N PRO A 609 -1.04 6.96 -18.94
CA PRO A 609 0.22 6.33 -19.36
C PRO A 609 0.40 6.17 -20.88
N PHE A 610 -0.46 6.80 -21.69
CA PHE A 610 -0.61 6.55 -23.12
C PHE A 610 0.55 7.07 -23.99
N ASP A 611 1.38 7.98 -23.48
CA ASP A 611 2.61 8.39 -24.17
C ASP A 611 3.59 7.21 -24.37
N LEU A 612 3.46 6.13 -23.58
CA LEU A 612 4.21 4.86 -23.73
C LEU A 612 3.81 4.04 -24.97
N TYR A 613 2.66 4.30 -25.59
CA TYR A 613 2.24 3.66 -26.85
C TYR A 613 2.96 4.26 -28.09
N ARG A 614 4.08 4.97 -27.88
CA ARG A 614 4.99 5.44 -28.91
C ARG A 614 6.35 4.75 -28.75
N ALA A 615 6.87 4.19 -29.83
CA ALA A 615 8.17 3.51 -29.83
C ALA A 615 9.29 4.41 -29.27
N GLY A 616 10.19 3.83 -28.46
CA GLY A 616 11.32 4.52 -27.81
C GLY A 616 10.97 5.43 -26.62
N VAL A 617 9.72 5.90 -26.49
CA VAL A 617 9.35 6.91 -25.47
C VAL A 617 9.43 6.40 -24.03
N PHE A 618 9.31 5.08 -23.81
CA PHE A 618 9.59 4.47 -22.50
C PHE A 618 11.01 4.80 -22.00
N ASP A 619 12.02 4.61 -22.86
CA ASP A 619 13.41 4.91 -22.52
C ASP A 619 13.64 6.42 -22.37
N GLU A 620 12.96 7.26 -23.16
CA GLU A 620 13.07 8.71 -23.02
C GLU A 620 12.59 9.20 -21.64
N TYR A 621 11.56 8.56 -21.07
CA TYR A 621 11.11 8.83 -19.71
C TYR A 621 12.06 8.27 -18.66
N VAL A 622 12.60 7.06 -18.82
CA VAL A 622 13.62 6.49 -17.90
C VAL A 622 14.90 7.35 -17.90
N MET A 623 15.30 7.87 -19.07
CA MET A 623 16.35 8.89 -19.19
C MET A 623 15.95 10.21 -18.53
N GLY A 624 14.66 10.60 -18.56
CA GLY A 624 14.16 11.70 -17.73
C GLY A 624 14.44 11.44 -16.24
N LEU A 625 14.02 10.29 -15.71
CA LEU A 625 14.14 9.97 -14.28
C LEU A 625 15.56 10.09 -13.73
N MET A 626 16.56 9.71 -14.52
CA MET A 626 17.97 9.73 -14.10
C MET A 626 18.70 11.06 -14.41
N ASN A 627 18.15 11.98 -15.21
CA ASN A 627 18.82 13.24 -15.57
C ASN A 627 18.12 14.47 -15.00
N GLN A 628 16.85 14.34 -14.59
CA GLN A 628 16.02 15.42 -14.08
C GLN A 628 16.15 15.55 -12.55
N VAL A 629 16.23 16.78 -12.05
CA VAL A 629 16.45 17.11 -10.63
C VAL A 629 15.14 17.01 -9.83
N ALA A 630 15.22 16.51 -8.59
CA ALA A 630 14.12 16.50 -7.62
C ALA A 630 13.97 17.88 -6.94
N GLN A 631 12.76 18.24 -6.49
CA GLN A 631 12.64 19.36 -5.53
C GLN A 631 13.27 18.98 -4.18
N ALA A 632 13.57 19.99 -3.38
CA ALA A 632 13.87 19.83 -1.97
C ALA A 632 12.73 19.17 -1.18
N MET A 633 13.07 18.56 -0.04
CA MET A 633 12.11 18.34 1.03
C MET A 633 12.02 19.63 1.85
N ASP A 634 10.95 20.38 1.64
CA ASP A 634 10.57 21.51 2.49
C ASP A 634 9.04 21.68 2.48
N ASP A 635 8.55 22.86 2.89
CA ASP A 635 7.13 23.17 2.95
C ASP A 635 6.51 23.56 1.59
N SER A 636 7.28 23.78 0.51
CA SER A 636 6.78 24.15 -0.82
C SER A 636 6.25 22.96 -1.61
N ILE A 637 5.01 23.03 -2.13
CA ILE A 637 4.35 21.92 -2.85
C ILE A 637 3.68 22.42 -4.14
N THR A 638 3.96 21.75 -5.28
CA THR A 638 3.48 22.21 -6.60
C THR A 638 1.95 22.27 -6.76
N GLN A 639 1.46 23.32 -7.42
CA GLN A 639 0.04 23.49 -7.79
C GLN A 639 -0.50 22.37 -8.66
N GLU A 640 0.35 21.62 -9.37
CA GLU A 640 -0.09 20.44 -10.14
C GLU A 640 -0.73 19.37 -9.23
N VAL A 641 -0.51 19.41 -7.90
CA VAL A 641 -1.13 18.50 -6.93
C VAL A 641 -1.92 19.17 -5.81
N THR A 642 -1.65 20.41 -5.43
CA THR A 642 -2.46 21.14 -4.42
C THR A 642 -3.72 21.78 -5.03
N ASN A 643 -3.79 21.93 -6.35
CA ASN A 643 -4.91 22.56 -7.06
C ASN A 643 -5.40 21.77 -8.30
N HIS A 644 -4.61 20.80 -8.80
CA HIS A 644 -4.88 20.09 -10.08
C HIS A 644 -4.79 18.55 -9.98
N LEU A 645 -4.81 17.97 -8.78
CA LEU A 645 -4.79 16.52 -8.57
C LEU A 645 -5.96 15.82 -9.29
N PHE A 646 -5.69 14.77 -10.07
CA PHE A 646 -6.67 14.04 -10.89
C PHE A 646 -7.58 14.91 -11.80
N LYS A 647 -7.15 16.15 -12.13
CA LYS A 647 -7.83 17.09 -13.05
C LYS A 647 -8.32 16.37 -14.32
N LYS A 648 -9.63 16.35 -14.54
CA LYS A 648 -10.25 15.73 -15.73
C LYS A 648 -9.80 16.48 -17.00
N ALA A 649 -9.75 15.79 -18.14
CA ALA A 649 -9.30 16.41 -19.39
C ALA A 649 -10.17 17.64 -19.75
N GLY A 650 -9.53 18.81 -19.94
CA GLY A 650 -10.22 20.08 -20.19
C GLY A 650 -10.76 20.80 -18.94
N ALA A 651 -10.71 20.21 -17.75
CA ALA A 651 -11.07 20.87 -16.50
C ALA A 651 -9.98 21.90 -16.07
N LYS A 652 -10.39 22.93 -15.33
CA LYS A 652 -9.52 24.00 -14.83
C LYS A 652 -8.99 23.78 -13.42
N PHE A 653 -9.54 22.81 -12.69
CA PHE A 653 -9.16 22.46 -11.32
C PHE A 653 -9.21 20.94 -11.14
N GLY A 654 -8.56 20.46 -10.07
CA GLY A 654 -8.64 19.10 -9.57
C GLY A 654 -8.87 19.10 -8.06
N LEU A 655 -8.31 18.11 -7.38
CA LEU A 655 -8.28 18.01 -5.92
C LEU A 655 -6.95 18.56 -5.35
N ASP A 656 -6.78 18.42 -4.05
CA ASP A 656 -5.62 18.88 -3.27
C ASP A 656 -5.00 17.72 -2.48
N LEU A 657 -3.82 17.26 -2.89
CA LEU A 657 -3.09 16.13 -2.30
C LEU A 657 -2.68 16.38 -0.84
N VAL A 658 -2.37 17.63 -0.50
CA VAL A 658 -1.85 18.04 0.81
C VAL A 658 -2.99 18.10 1.82
N SER A 659 -4.13 18.68 1.43
CA SER A 659 -5.37 18.61 2.20
C SER A 659 -5.76 17.17 2.55
N PHE A 660 -5.56 16.24 1.62
CA PHE A 660 -5.84 14.82 1.81
C PHE A 660 -4.84 14.12 2.75
N ASN A 661 -3.55 14.43 2.70
CA ASN A 661 -2.55 13.85 3.61
C ASN A 661 -2.91 14.14 5.07
N MET A 662 -3.27 15.39 5.39
CA MET A 662 -3.68 15.78 6.74
C MET A 662 -5.03 15.16 7.13
N GLN A 663 -6.04 15.15 6.24
CA GLN A 663 -7.34 14.54 6.54
C GLN A 663 -7.23 13.02 6.79
N ARG A 664 -6.37 12.32 6.03
CA ARG A 664 -6.07 10.89 6.23
C ARG A 664 -5.35 10.64 7.56
N GLY A 665 -4.36 11.46 7.92
CA GLY A 665 -3.70 11.38 9.23
C GLY A 665 -4.68 11.61 10.40
N ARG A 666 -5.55 12.62 10.31
CA ARG A 666 -6.56 12.92 11.34
C ARG A 666 -7.60 11.81 11.51
N GLU A 667 -8.06 11.19 10.42
CA GLU A 667 -9.08 10.12 10.49
C GLU A 667 -8.51 8.74 10.85
N PHE A 668 -7.21 8.52 10.60
CA PHE A 668 -6.43 7.39 11.16
C PHE A 668 -6.21 7.52 12.68
N GLY A 669 -6.41 8.71 13.25
CA GLY A 669 -6.09 9.00 14.65
C GLY A 669 -4.58 9.11 14.90
N ILE A 670 -3.79 9.61 13.94
CA ILE A 670 -2.34 9.76 14.11
C ILE A 670 -2.07 10.88 15.14
N PRO A 671 -1.24 10.64 16.18
CA PRO A 671 -0.75 11.68 17.08
C PRO A 671 -0.07 12.84 16.33
N SER A 672 -0.03 14.02 16.96
CA SER A 672 0.52 15.21 16.32
C SER A 672 2.04 15.13 16.14
N TYR A 673 2.56 16.03 15.30
CA TYR A 673 3.98 16.19 15.03
C TYR A 673 4.84 16.23 16.31
N MET A 674 4.39 16.94 17.35
CA MET A 674 5.11 17.06 18.62
C MET A 674 5.18 15.76 19.45
N GLU A 675 4.14 14.93 19.37
CA GLU A 675 4.12 13.60 20.01
C GLU A 675 5.13 12.66 19.34
N PHE A 676 5.28 12.74 18.01
CA PHE A 676 6.31 12.00 17.27
C PHE A 676 7.73 12.54 17.48
N ARG A 677 7.92 13.86 17.58
CA ARG A 677 9.21 14.43 18.02
C ARG A 677 9.65 13.82 19.34
N LYS A 678 8.77 13.85 20.34
CA LYS A 678 8.98 13.28 21.67
C LYS A 678 9.27 11.77 21.62
N TYR A 679 8.52 11.00 20.83
CA TYR A 679 8.80 9.57 20.58
C TYR A 679 10.20 9.34 20.01
N CYS A 680 10.64 10.19 19.07
CA CYS A 680 11.95 10.13 18.43
C CYS A 680 13.11 10.70 19.28
N GLY A 681 12.84 11.15 20.52
CA GLY A 681 13.84 11.72 21.43
C GLY A 681 14.22 13.18 21.14
N LEU A 682 13.41 13.90 20.37
CA LEU A 682 13.56 15.32 20.08
C LEU A 682 12.84 16.19 21.14
N PRO A 683 13.26 17.44 21.36
CA PRO A 683 12.61 18.31 22.33
C PRO A 683 11.16 18.64 21.93
N TRP A 684 10.33 18.72 22.96
CA TRP A 684 8.99 19.31 22.92
C TRP A 684 9.08 20.84 22.79
N ALA A 685 7.98 21.47 22.40
CA ALA A 685 7.82 22.90 22.15
C ALA A 685 6.48 23.33 22.74
N GLU A 686 6.50 24.24 23.70
CA GLU A 686 5.29 24.84 24.29
C GLU A 686 4.85 26.09 23.50
N THR A 687 5.78 26.67 22.72
CA THR A 687 5.54 27.82 21.84
C THR A 687 6.10 27.54 20.45
N PHE A 688 5.62 28.26 19.43
CA PHE A 688 6.16 28.12 18.08
C PHE A 688 7.61 28.60 17.98
N ASP A 689 8.04 29.53 18.84
CA ASP A 689 9.42 30.03 18.88
C ASP A 689 10.43 28.94 19.31
N ASP A 690 10.01 27.95 20.11
CA ASP A 690 10.84 26.79 20.50
C ASP A 690 11.22 25.90 19.30
N LEU A 691 10.54 26.06 18.14
CA LEU A 691 10.87 25.35 16.90
C LEU A 691 11.96 26.04 16.06
N PHE A 692 12.43 27.24 16.44
CA PHE A 692 13.51 27.92 15.70
C PHE A 692 14.76 27.04 15.61
N GLY A 693 15.34 26.97 14.42
CA GLY A 693 16.45 26.06 14.11
C GLY A 693 16.02 24.63 13.76
N SER A 694 14.84 24.15 14.18
CA SER A 694 14.27 22.88 13.66
C SER A 694 13.63 23.07 12.28
N MET A 695 13.12 24.26 11.97
CA MET A 695 12.43 24.61 10.73
C MET A 695 12.95 25.95 10.14
N PRO A 696 12.48 26.39 8.96
CA PRO A 696 12.61 27.78 8.50
C PRO A 696 11.79 28.75 9.36
N ASN A 697 12.33 29.95 9.59
CA ASN A 697 11.70 30.95 10.45
C ASN A 697 10.39 31.52 9.87
N GLU A 698 10.19 31.42 8.55
CA GLU A 698 8.93 31.81 7.91
C GLU A 698 7.85 30.74 8.13
N THR A 699 8.17 29.47 7.91
CA THR A 699 7.31 28.31 8.20
C THR A 699 6.77 28.34 9.63
N ILE A 700 7.62 28.66 10.62
CA ILE A 700 7.21 28.82 12.03
C ILE A 700 6.17 29.94 12.20
N ARG A 701 6.34 31.08 11.51
CA ARG A 701 5.37 32.19 11.53
C ARG A 701 4.07 31.83 10.80
N ARG A 702 4.15 31.10 9.67
CA ARG A 702 2.99 30.55 8.95
C ARG A 702 2.20 29.62 9.88
N TYR A 703 2.84 28.70 10.61
CA TYR A 703 2.18 27.84 11.60
C TYR A 703 1.50 28.62 12.73
N ASN A 704 2.21 29.56 13.36
CA ASN A 704 1.71 30.43 14.44
C ASN A 704 0.56 31.37 14.00
N SER A 705 0.26 31.46 12.69
CA SER A 705 -0.87 32.21 12.15
C SER A 705 -2.15 31.39 11.93
N ILE A 706 -2.09 30.06 12.09
CA ILE A 706 -3.23 29.16 11.84
C ILE A 706 -3.48 28.11 12.93
N PHE A 707 -2.47 27.66 13.67
CA PHE A 707 -2.63 26.69 14.77
C PHE A 707 -2.54 27.38 16.14
N GLU A 708 -3.35 26.94 17.11
CA GLU A 708 -3.37 27.51 18.46
C GLU A 708 -2.16 27.07 19.30
N HIS A 709 -1.66 25.85 19.09
CA HIS A 709 -0.50 25.30 19.81
C HIS A 709 0.43 24.47 18.90
N PRO A 710 1.75 24.39 19.14
CA PRO A 710 2.64 23.51 18.36
C PRO A 710 2.19 22.04 18.35
N ALA A 711 1.61 21.58 19.47
CA ALA A 711 1.05 20.23 19.59
C ALA A 711 -0.18 19.98 18.71
N ASP A 712 -0.70 20.97 18.00
CA ASP A 712 -1.81 20.81 17.05
C ASP A 712 -1.37 20.49 15.63
N VAL A 713 -0.10 20.71 15.29
CA VAL A 713 0.44 20.48 13.94
C VAL A 713 0.33 19.00 13.54
N ASP A 714 -0.28 18.73 12.39
CA ASP A 714 -0.42 17.38 11.86
C ASP A 714 0.94 16.81 11.44
N LEU A 715 1.18 15.52 11.72
CA LEU A 715 2.47 14.86 11.52
C LEU A 715 3.03 15.03 10.09
N TRP A 716 2.18 14.93 9.06
CA TRP A 716 2.64 15.09 7.68
C TRP A 716 3.19 16.50 7.43
N SER A 717 2.44 17.54 7.81
CA SER A 717 2.81 18.94 7.59
C SER A 717 4.07 19.29 8.37
N GLY A 718 4.07 19.06 9.69
CA GLY A 718 5.23 19.39 10.52
C GLY A 718 6.50 18.62 10.14
N GLY A 719 6.35 17.37 9.67
CA GLY A 719 7.47 16.54 9.25
C GLY A 719 8.10 16.95 7.92
N VAL A 720 7.33 17.41 6.91
CA VAL A 720 7.93 17.97 5.66
C VAL A 720 8.62 19.31 5.89
N SER A 721 8.19 20.07 6.91
CA SER A 721 8.77 21.36 7.29
C SER A 721 10.08 21.28 8.11
N GLU A 722 10.50 20.10 8.56
CA GLU A 722 11.76 19.95 9.29
C GLU A 722 12.98 20.13 8.37
N ARG A 723 14.02 20.81 8.89
CA ARG A 723 15.32 20.87 8.21
C ARG A 723 15.93 19.47 8.09
N PRO A 724 16.44 19.06 6.91
CA PRO A 724 17.10 17.77 6.74
C PRO A 724 18.31 17.57 7.64
N LEU A 725 18.55 16.32 8.05
CA LEU A 725 19.75 15.92 8.77
C LEU A 725 21.02 16.02 7.87
N PRO A 726 22.24 16.14 8.44
CA PRO A 726 23.46 16.16 7.65
C PRO A 726 23.63 14.90 6.78
N GLY A 727 23.74 15.08 5.47
CA GLY A 727 23.87 13.98 4.51
C GLY A 727 22.59 13.13 4.32
N SER A 728 21.43 13.68 4.70
CA SER A 728 20.10 13.07 4.61
C SER A 728 19.18 13.95 3.74
N MET A 729 18.22 13.36 3.03
CA MET A 729 17.09 14.15 2.48
C MET A 729 16.04 14.46 3.55
N LEU A 730 15.96 13.66 4.62
CA LEU A 730 14.90 13.74 5.63
C LEU A 730 15.29 14.51 6.89
N GLY A 731 14.33 15.27 7.41
CA GLY A 731 14.33 15.80 8.78
C GLY A 731 14.21 14.69 9.84
N PRO A 732 14.62 14.96 11.10
CA PRO A 732 14.85 13.92 12.10
C PRO A 732 13.61 13.12 12.53
N THR A 733 12.42 13.71 12.54
CA THR A 733 11.16 13.02 12.89
C THR A 733 10.77 12.02 11.81
N PHE A 734 10.82 12.42 10.54
CA PHE A 734 10.56 11.51 9.42
C PHE A 734 11.65 10.45 9.26
N ALA A 735 12.93 10.82 9.40
CA ALA A 735 14.04 9.87 9.37
C ALA A 735 13.87 8.78 10.45
N CYS A 736 13.46 9.15 11.66
CA CYS A 736 13.12 8.23 12.76
C CYS A 736 11.98 7.26 12.40
N VAL A 737 10.83 7.75 11.95
CA VAL A 737 9.66 6.89 11.63
C VAL A 737 9.96 5.96 10.44
N ILE A 738 10.61 6.48 9.39
CA ILE A 738 10.97 5.71 8.20
C ILE A 738 12.03 4.65 8.53
N ALA A 739 13.10 5.01 9.25
CA ALA A 739 14.11 4.04 9.66
C ALA A 739 13.55 2.95 10.59
N THR A 740 12.55 3.27 11.42
CA THR A 740 11.83 2.28 12.24
C THR A 740 11.11 1.26 11.38
N GLN A 741 10.33 1.70 10.36
CA GLN A 741 9.64 0.78 9.45
C GLN A 741 10.61 -0.15 8.71
N PHE A 742 11.66 0.39 8.09
CA PHE A 742 12.61 -0.44 7.35
C PHE A 742 13.40 -1.37 8.30
N SER A 743 13.69 -0.96 9.53
CA SER A 743 14.31 -1.86 10.53
C SER A 743 13.39 -3.02 10.88
N TYR A 744 12.08 -2.77 11.05
CA TYR A 744 11.09 -3.81 11.33
C TYR A 744 10.85 -4.74 10.13
N SER A 745 10.71 -4.20 8.92
CA SER A 745 10.54 -5.01 7.70
C SER A 745 11.80 -5.78 7.30
N ARG A 746 13.01 -5.38 7.73
CA ARG A 746 14.23 -6.21 7.63
C ARG A 746 14.28 -7.32 8.69
N ARG A 747 14.00 -6.97 9.95
CA ARG A 747 14.16 -7.89 11.09
C ARG A 747 13.01 -8.91 11.24
N GLY A 748 11.79 -8.56 10.89
CA GLY A 748 10.63 -9.46 10.92
C GLY A 748 10.48 -10.33 9.67
N ASP A 749 11.28 -10.13 8.62
CA ASP A 749 11.21 -10.90 7.37
C ASP A 749 12.13 -12.12 7.39
N ARG A 750 11.59 -13.32 7.66
CA ARG A 750 12.38 -14.58 7.64
C ARG A 750 12.93 -14.95 6.26
N PHE A 751 12.50 -14.25 5.21
CA PHE A 751 12.95 -14.44 3.83
C PHE A 751 13.91 -13.33 3.37
N TRP A 752 14.37 -12.45 4.27
CA TRP A 752 15.35 -11.41 3.95
C TRP A 752 16.58 -12.00 3.25
N TYR A 753 17.00 -11.39 2.14
CA TYR A 753 17.89 -12.05 1.18
C TYR A 753 19.30 -12.41 1.73
N GLU A 754 19.75 -11.75 2.80
CA GLU A 754 21.07 -12.01 3.41
C GLU A 754 21.05 -13.06 4.54
N LEU A 755 19.90 -13.65 4.87
CA LEU A 755 19.79 -14.58 6.00
C LEU A 755 20.46 -15.93 5.73
N PRO A 756 21.20 -16.50 6.70
CA PRO A 756 21.69 -17.88 6.65
C PRO A 756 20.63 -18.86 7.16
N ASN A 757 20.84 -20.15 6.86
CA ASN A 757 20.14 -21.30 7.48
C ASN A 757 18.60 -21.34 7.31
N GLN A 758 18.02 -20.51 6.44
CA GLN A 758 16.61 -20.58 6.07
C GLN A 758 16.43 -21.47 4.83
N PRO A 759 15.26 -22.12 4.64
CA PRO A 759 14.95 -22.84 3.40
C PRO A 759 15.02 -21.96 2.14
N SER A 760 14.94 -20.63 2.30
CA SER A 760 15.01 -19.61 1.25
C SER A 760 16.39 -18.93 1.11
N SER A 761 17.38 -19.29 1.92
CA SER A 761 18.71 -18.67 1.90
C SER A 761 19.39 -18.81 0.54
N PHE A 762 19.91 -17.71 0.01
CA PHE A 762 20.86 -17.75 -1.10
C PHE A 762 22.22 -18.26 -0.60
N THR A 763 22.95 -19.00 -1.43
CA THR A 763 24.24 -19.58 -1.04
C THR A 763 25.40 -18.58 -1.11
N LEU A 764 26.49 -18.92 -0.41
CA LEU A 764 27.80 -18.29 -0.46
C LEU A 764 28.89 -19.36 -0.49
N VAL A 765 30.02 -19.03 -1.11
CA VAL A 765 31.23 -19.86 -1.04
C VAL A 765 31.75 -19.95 0.40
N ARG A 766 32.00 -21.17 0.87
CA ARG A 766 32.84 -21.43 2.05
C ARG A 766 34.26 -21.68 1.57
N SER A 767 35.25 -21.00 2.17
CA SER A 767 36.65 -21.36 1.95
C SER A 767 36.98 -22.67 2.65
N GLU A 768 37.79 -23.54 2.04
CA GLU A 768 38.22 -24.82 2.62
C GLU A 768 39.43 -24.69 3.56
N ASP A 769 39.61 -23.52 4.19
CA ASP A 769 40.65 -23.25 5.21
C ASP A 769 40.31 -23.98 6.53
N GLY A 770 40.45 -25.30 6.50
CA GLY A 770 39.80 -26.20 7.45
C GLY A 770 40.38 -26.19 8.86
N ASN A 771 39.54 -25.85 9.84
CA ASN A 771 39.66 -26.44 11.18
C ASN A 771 38.34 -26.53 12.00
N ASP A 772 37.29 -25.74 11.71
CA ASP A 772 36.05 -25.83 12.52
C ASP A 772 35.18 -27.03 12.12
N ARG A 773 35.31 -28.11 12.89
CA ARG A 773 34.55 -29.36 12.73
C ARG A 773 33.11 -29.30 13.28
N ARG A 774 32.45 -28.14 13.23
CA ARG A 774 31.07 -27.94 13.70
C ARG A 774 30.11 -27.41 12.63
N PHE A 775 29.90 -28.19 11.59
CA PHE A 775 28.56 -28.57 11.11
C PHE A 775 28.70 -29.64 10.01
N ILE A 776 28.41 -30.90 10.34
CA ILE A 776 28.47 -32.01 9.39
C ILE A 776 27.12 -32.13 8.67
N VAL A 777 27.14 -31.96 7.35
CA VAL A 777 26.05 -32.37 6.45
C VAL A 777 26.68 -33.16 5.30
N PHE A 778 26.38 -34.46 5.27
CA PHE A 778 26.65 -35.48 4.24
C PHE A 778 27.85 -35.31 3.28
N HIS A 779 28.85 -36.17 3.45
CA HIS A 779 29.82 -36.47 2.39
C HIS A 779 29.18 -37.30 1.27
N SER A 780 29.33 -36.87 0.01
CA SER A 780 29.67 -37.76 -1.10
C SER A 780 30.42 -37.01 -2.20
N TYR A 781 31.35 -37.70 -2.83
CA TYR A 781 32.42 -37.20 -3.70
C TYR A 781 31.99 -36.32 -4.88
N ARG A 782 32.82 -35.29 -5.15
CA ARG A 782 33.09 -34.64 -6.45
C ARG A 782 31.86 -34.24 -7.30
N ASP A 783 31.38 -33.02 -7.07
CA ASP A 783 31.09 -32.03 -8.13
C ASP A 783 30.94 -30.64 -7.47
N PHE A 784 32.05 -29.89 -7.38
CA PHE A 784 32.10 -28.66 -6.59
C PHE A 784 31.60 -27.45 -7.39
N VAL A 785 30.27 -27.37 -7.59
CA VAL A 785 29.62 -26.16 -8.09
C VAL A 785 29.77 -25.06 -7.05
N LEU A 786 30.64 -24.09 -7.33
CA LEU A 786 30.96 -22.98 -6.43
C LEU A 786 29.79 -21.95 -6.40
N THR A 787 28.68 -22.31 -5.77
CA THR A 787 27.47 -21.46 -5.72
C THR A 787 27.70 -20.26 -4.79
N ASP A 788 27.51 -19.05 -5.33
CA ASP A 788 27.85 -17.77 -4.67
C ASP A 788 26.72 -16.74 -4.83
N GLN A 789 25.47 -17.23 -4.78
CA GLN A 789 24.25 -16.50 -5.15
C GLN A 789 24.10 -15.14 -4.43
N LEU A 790 24.42 -15.08 -3.13
CA LEU A 790 24.29 -13.86 -2.35
C LEU A 790 25.34 -12.80 -2.75
N ASN A 791 26.55 -13.20 -3.12
CA ASN A 791 27.56 -12.27 -3.64
C ASN A 791 27.21 -11.75 -5.04
N GLU A 792 26.52 -12.54 -5.85
CA GLU A 792 25.97 -12.06 -7.14
C GLU A 792 24.87 -11.01 -6.94
N ILE A 793 23.95 -11.22 -6.00
CA ILE A 793 22.92 -10.23 -5.62
C ILE A 793 23.56 -8.93 -5.11
N ARG A 794 24.61 -9.01 -4.28
CA ARG A 794 25.34 -7.85 -3.76
C ARG A 794 26.15 -7.05 -4.80
N LYS A 795 26.16 -7.46 -6.07
CA LYS A 795 26.70 -6.64 -7.19
C LYS A 795 25.63 -5.77 -7.85
N VAL A 796 24.34 -6.04 -7.59
CA VAL A 796 23.24 -5.44 -8.34
C VAL A 796 23.13 -3.95 -8.03
N LYS A 797 22.97 -3.16 -9.09
CA LYS A 797 22.73 -1.71 -9.03
C LYS A 797 21.49 -1.39 -9.84
N LEU A 798 20.75 -0.33 -9.50
CA LEU A 798 19.64 0.12 -10.33
C LEU A 798 20.11 0.46 -11.75
N ALA A 799 21.32 0.99 -11.90
CA ALA A 799 21.94 1.25 -13.20
C ALA A 799 22.07 -0.01 -14.08
N ARG A 800 22.39 -1.17 -13.49
CA ARG A 800 22.51 -2.45 -14.20
C ARG A 800 21.14 -2.94 -14.69
N VAL A 801 20.14 -2.91 -13.79
CA VAL A 801 18.76 -3.30 -14.09
C VAL A 801 18.18 -2.42 -15.19
N ILE A 802 18.48 -1.11 -15.20
CA ILE A 802 18.11 -0.20 -16.30
C ILE A 802 18.79 -0.64 -17.61
N CYS A 803 20.13 -0.71 -17.65
CA CYS A 803 20.88 -1.11 -18.84
C CYS A 803 20.41 -2.44 -19.46
N ASP A 804 20.01 -3.42 -18.65
CA ASP A 804 19.54 -4.72 -19.14
C ASP A 804 18.09 -4.68 -19.69
N ASN A 805 17.26 -3.73 -19.26
CA ASN A 805 15.82 -3.71 -19.53
C ASN A 805 15.30 -2.51 -20.34
N THR A 806 16.13 -1.51 -20.64
CA THR A 806 15.88 -0.46 -21.64
C THR A 806 16.48 -0.82 -23.01
N ASP A 807 16.09 -0.15 -24.09
CA ASP A 807 16.48 -0.49 -25.47
C ASP A 807 17.54 0.47 -26.08
N LEU A 808 17.52 1.74 -25.69
CA LEU A 808 18.28 2.84 -26.29
C LEU A 808 19.36 3.44 -25.37
N ILE A 809 19.47 3.00 -24.11
CA ILE A 809 20.38 3.59 -23.12
C ILE A 809 21.79 2.98 -23.23
N ASP A 810 22.68 3.69 -23.91
CA ASP A 810 24.09 3.28 -24.09
C ASP A 810 24.98 3.63 -22.88
N THR A 811 24.63 4.70 -22.14
CA THR A 811 25.38 5.24 -20.99
C THR A 811 24.45 5.62 -19.83
N ILE A 812 24.91 5.43 -18.59
CA ILE A 812 24.17 5.76 -17.36
C ILE A 812 25.15 6.07 -16.23
N GLN A 813 24.79 6.91 -15.26
CA GLN A 813 25.60 7.07 -14.04
C GLN A 813 25.48 5.87 -13.09
N ILE A 814 26.49 5.68 -12.24
CA ILE A 814 26.61 4.50 -11.37
C ILE A 814 25.43 4.38 -10.39
N TYR A 815 24.94 5.52 -9.88
CA TYR A 815 23.78 5.63 -9.01
C TYR A 815 22.70 6.49 -9.70
N PRO A 816 21.69 5.88 -10.34
CA PRO A 816 20.68 6.62 -11.11
C PRO A 816 19.83 7.57 -10.26
N MET A 817 19.77 7.35 -8.94
CA MET A 817 19.08 8.19 -7.95
C MET A 817 19.83 9.48 -7.62
N VAL A 818 21.16 9.49 -7.74
CA VAL A 818 22.00 10.68 -7.49
C VAL A 818 22.25 11.40 -8.80
N LEU A 819 22.40 12.73 -8.75
CA LEU A 819 22.75 13.52 -9.93
C LEU A 819 24.08 13.05 -10.55
N PRO A 820 24.22 13.08 -11.88
CA PRO A 820 25.45 12.66 -12.56
C PRO A 820 26.57 13.68 -12.33
N ASP A 821 27.71 13.21 -11.85
CA ASP A 821 28.90 14.03 -11.56
C ASP A 821 30.17 13.38 -12.13
N HIS A 822 31.17 14.16 -12.53
CA HIS A 822 32.36 13.63 -13.21
C HIS A 822 33.32 12.85 -12.30
N GLU A 823 33.29 13.05 -10.98
CA GLU A 823 34.18 12.41 -10.02
C GLU A 823 33.46 11.37 -9.16
N ILE A 824 32.31 11.70 -8.57
CA ILE A 824 31.63 10.84 -7.59
C ILE A 824 30.50 9.97 -8.18
N ASN A 825 29.92 10.35 -9.31
CA ASN A 825 28.83 9.59 -9.96
C ASN A 825 28.91 9.64 -11.50
N PRO A 826 30.01 9.18 -12.11
CA PRO A 826 30.26 9.35 -13.53
C PRO A 826 29.30 8.52 -14.40
N ARG A 827 28.90 9.09 -15.54
CA ARG A 827 28.20 8.36 -16.60
C ARG A 827 29.17 7.39 -17.26
N VAL A 828 28.86 6.09 -17.18
CA VAL A 828 29.66 4.99 -17.71
C VAL A 828 28.88 4.21 -18.79
N PRO A 829 29.55 3.54 -19.74
CA PRO A 829 28.86 2.71 -20.72
C PRO A 829 28.16 1.51 -20.07
N CYS A 830 26.94 1.20 -20.52
CA CYS A 830 26.15 0.04 -20.07
C CYS A 830 26.81 -1.33 -20.35
N ARG A 831 27.90 -1.37 -21.14
CA ARG A 831 28.71 -2.57 -21.42
C ARG A 831 30.11 -2.53 -20.76
N SER A 832 30.36 -1.58 -19.87
CA SER A 832 31.62 -1.48 -19.11
C SER A 832 31.65 -2.44 -17.92
N GLY A 833 32.84 -2.88 -17.51
CA GLY A 833 33.04 -3.70 -16.31
C GLY A 833 32.73 -3.00 -14.98
N ILE A 834 32.36 -1.71 -15.02
CA ILE A 834 31.93 -0.91 -13.85
C ILE A 834 30.49 -1.27 -13.44
N LEU A 835 29.67 -1.71 -14.40
CA LEU A 835 28.29 -2.17 -14.17
C LEU A 835 28.18 -3.67 -14.51
N PRO A 836 28.79 -4.56 -13.72
CA PRO A 836 28.79 -5.99 -14.00
C PRO A 836 27.38 -6.58 -13.96
N SER A 837 27.06 -7.45 -14.92
CA SER A 837 25.83 -8.27 -14.87
C SER A 837 25.97 -9.36 -13.80
N MET A 838 24.83 -9.71 -13.21
CA MET A 838 24.70 -10.77 -12.20
C MET A 838 24.91 -12.16 -12.84
N ASP A 839 25.82 -12.96 -12.32
CA ASP A 839 26.13 -14.28 -12.89
C ASP A 839 25.12 -15.35 -12.45
N LEU A 840 24.11 -15.56 -13.28
CA LEU A 840 23.06 -16.55 -13.02
C LEU A 840 23.54 -18.02 -13.05
N SER A 841 24.79 -18.31 -13.47
CA SER A 841 25.35 -19.68 -13.38
C SER A 841 25.42 -20.20 -11.93
N LYS A 842 25.40 -19.31 -10.93
CA LYS A 842 25.36 -19.67 -9.50
C LYS A 842 24.03 -20.30 -9.05
N TRP A 843 23.03 -20.36 -9.93
CA TRP A 843 21.76 -21.07 -9.74
C TRP A 843 21.70 -22.40 -10.53
N ALA A 844 22.79 -22.84 -11.17
CA ALA A 844 22.82 -24.11 -11.89
C ALA A 844 22.66 -25.32 -10.96
N GLU A 845 21.62 -26.13 -11.19
CA GLU A 845 21.39 -27.41 -10.53
C GLU A 845 21.74 -28.55 -11.49
N PHE A 846 22.69 -29.41 -11.09
CA PHE A 846 23.13 -30.53 -11.90
C PHE A 846 22.49 -31.83 -11.38
N PRO A 847 21.85 -32.65 -12.25
CA PRO A 847 21.09 -33.81 -11.80
C PRO A 847 22.00 -34.90 -11.24
N THR A 848 21.96 -35.09 -9.91
CA THR A 848 22.66 -36.16 -9.21
C THR A 848 22.21 -37.54 -9.70
N ALA A 849 23.17 -38.44 -9.91
CA ALA A 849 22.96 -39.84 -10.28
C ALA A 849 22.34 -40.12 -11.68
N ASN A 850 23.06 -39.70 -12.73
CA ASN A 850 23.30 -40.57 -13.90
C ASN A 850 24.46 -40.13 -14.82
N HIS A 851 25.21 -39.09 -14.45
CA HIS A 851 26.20 -38.45 -15.33
C HIS A 851 27.33 -39.39 -15.81
N ALA A 852 27.77 -40.35 -14.98
CA ALA A 852 28.77 -41.35 -15.36
C ALA A 852 28.40 -42.14 -16.64
N GLN A 853 27.10 -42.41 -16.84
CA GLN A 853 26.62 -43.13 -18.02
C GLN A 853 26.33 -42.21 -19.22
N TYR A 854 26.25 -40.89 -19.03
CA TYR A 854 26.07 -39.95 -20.13
C TYR A 854 27.42 -39.44 -20.66
N VAL A 855 28.41 -39.24 -19.78
CA VAL A 855 29.78 -38.88 -20.17
C VAL A 855 30.48 -40.03 -20.89
N SER A 856 30.37 -41.28 -20.41
CA SER A 856 30.94 -42.43 -21.12
C SER A 856 30.34 -42.59 -22.54
N ASN A 857 29.02 -42.47 -22.66
CA ASN A 857 28.31 -42.49 -23.95
C ASN A 857 28.62 -41.28 -24.86
N LEU A 858 29.31 -40.25 -24.37
CA LEU A 858 29.86 -39.16 -25.17
C LEU A 858 31.32 -39.43 -25.57
N GLU A 859 32.16 -39.90 -24.65
CA GLU A 859 33.55 -40.28 -24.96
C GLU A 859 33.61 -41.44 -25.97
N ASP A 860 32.80 -42.49 -25.79
CA ASP A 860 32.67 -43.61 -26.74
C ASP A 860 32.20 -43.13 -28.13
N LYS A 861 31.32 -42.13 -28.19
CA LYS A 861 30.85 -41.54 -29.47
C LYS A 861 31.90 -40.64 -30.11
N TYR A 862 32.71 -39.93 -29.34
CA TYR A 862 33.80 -39.11 -29.90
C TYR A 862 34.96 -39.96 -30.42
N GLN A 863 35.26 -41.13 -29.82
CA GLN A 863 36.24 -42.06 -30.40
C GLN A 863 35.72 -42.76 -31.66
N ALA A 864 34.41 -42.97 -31.79
CA ALA A 864 33.81 -43.63 -32.96
C ALA A 864 33.86 -42.81 -34.27
N TYR A 865 34.03 -41.49 -34.20
CA TYR A 865 34.18 -40.59 -35.38
C TYR A 865 35.63 -40.19 -35.67
N GLY A 866 36.61 -40.88 -35.07
CA GLY A 866 38.04 -40.65 -35.24
C GLY A 866 38.74 -41.62 -36.20
N LYS A 867 38.10 -42.05 -37.30
CA LYS A 867 38.69 -42.94 -38.32
C LYS A 867 38.05 -42.78 -39.70
#